data_AF-A0A0U5GLT9-F1
#
_entry.id   AF-A0A0U5GLT9-F1
#
_cell.length_a   1.000
_cell.length_b   1.000
_cell.length_c   1.000
_cell.angle_alpha   90.00
_cell.angle_beta   90.00
_cell.angle_gamma   90.00
#
_symmetry.space_group_name_H-M   'P 1'
#
loop_
_entity.id
_entity.type
_entity.pdbx_description
1 polymer ?
#
loop_
_entity_poly.entity_id
_entity_poly.type
_entity_poly.pdbx_seq_one_letter_code
_entity_poly.pdbx_strand_id
1 'polypeptide(L)'
;MALWKPGPRAAESFTLRILPLGASITEGYLSSDGTGYRKLLRAQLRHAGWKVNMVGSMAHGHMSDKNHEGHRGYIIDEVANEARKSVGSRPNVILINAGTNDATRNINIDTAEQRMDALLDYLYSSIPGTTIILSSLLPNTGAPARVSRINHQYYKIYIRRRDAGQKIVLADMANTLQVTDLQDDTHPTDAGYRKMATVWWNAIQTAHERGFLSAPDDPEIDEKAASNCEKEYGSGQDHYAQTQRGSGADDGEYQHSAENMGRILKITTVGDIHGELNFAQLVNVWNAPREGALDDLVWSREGLGTFMFANKNDGNFDSLIEIDVKDGCKPQGVRWGDVNGNGLDDFICIGPEGAMYVSINRGSIDGIPMFEYIGLVRAAPGGDMAQINVKLGDIDDDGRIDYCLIAGNGDIRCWRNGGQGEAPTSEYGGYWQDLGVVFTGKGMGDITGVRFVDINGDFRSDWLWLDNTGKVTTYINNRGTGKGTLIPDWVSVGTTHAGIGVEGAKARIKFGNIYPGNRNGADYVYIESDQRGPSTGGAPVYDHHLHVWRNTGSGGTQLKGDGVFYCDMRGTGADDYVWVSSAGEGYLYGNIHSPPRWDPEGPKIFEAGVDRKAIRLADFDGDGKCDLWLVDRMTGAAEVWINKWDTGSGRMSWDKRGVVTGNARCTEGWGVGLYDLGLRFHDINGDGRADYLCMEPNGRTTGALNLGENNFKDMGQVKRSEGYDRATLTRSSVGGCKRQVTHWVSPVVPSDDSVGDKLVDFLWVDKFNGDTWVWRNEGQMPEGELVSGSTFRWTKLEGPRYQGADRGANMHFPNLGGLGRADFHQVIPRTNVAYTWFNVCPGGGTGPAQDDQDPSVDPQLPTDLAPRRWPTPHNYISFGDSYSAGIGANCGWIYDKFDQSGSCRRCEGSYPWQLLTAGLELQGVELNFVSCSGAETVDLYEPRERRAQLLWIYEDHYYIQSGWGTLSIGGNDLGFSTIATWCLFVYVSNSWCQDAIRNAETKLESPEFHDTLKRVYQDILLDAMGEREWNGQKGFLLMVTGYMQFFYDKDDGCDHTYFLTGTYLTQALRQRLNAMVIKLNEVIQSAIRAANDWGGGPYNIVYFDGDRLFEGHRFCEPGRDYRDSWFLLPNRED
;
A
#
# COMPACT_ATOMS: atom_id res chain seq x y z
N MET A 1 28.19 -51.44 7.46
CA MET A 1 27.11 -50.78 8.23
C MET A 1 25.95 -50.55 7.26
N ALA A 2 24.70 -50.57 7.74
CA ALA A 2 23.54 -50.31 6.86
C ALA A 2 23.41 -48.80 6.61
N LEU A 3 23.10 -48.42 5.37
CA LEU A 3 22.81 -47.03 5.01
C LEU A 3 21.44 -46.64 5.59
N TRP A 4 21.42 -45.58 6.39
CA TRP A 4 20.18 -45.00 6.89
C TRP A 4 19.54 -44.18 5.75
N LYS A 5 18.38 -44.63 5.25
CA LYS A 5 17.55 -43.76 4.42
C LYS A 5 16.92 -42.70 5.34
N PRO A 6 17.07 -41.40 5.06
CA PRO A 6 16.22 -40.40 5.69
C PRO A 6 14.76 -40.68 5.31
N GLY A 7 13.87 -40.60 6.30
CA GLY A 7 12.48 -40.25 6.00
C GLY A 7 12.37 -38.73 5.76
N PRO A 8 11.17 -38.21 5.46
CA PRO A 8 10.94 -36.77 5.50
C PRO A 8 11.38 -36.21 6.87
N ARG A 9 12.01 -35.03 6.87
CA ARG A 9 12.40 -34.34 8.11
C ARG A 9 11.16 -33.96 8.91
N ALA A 10 11.33 -33.74 10.21
CA ALA A 10 10.29 -33.14 11.03
C ALA A 10 9.92 -31.76 10.47
N ALA A 11 8.63 -31.40 10.54
CA ALA A 11 8.16 -30.12 10.03
C ALA A 11 8.79 -28.95 10.82
N GLU A 12 9.26 -27.94 10.10
CA GLU A 12 9.85 -26.74 10.68
C GLU A 12 8.79 -25.87 11.37
N SER A 13 9.24 -25.09 12.36
CA SER A 13 8.35 -24.43 13.33
C SER A 13 7.55 -23.23 12.82
N PHE A 14 7.77 -22.78 11.57
CA PHE A 14 7.06 -21.65 10.95
C PHE A 14 7.09 -21.71 9.42
N THR A 15 6.19 -20.96 8.78
CA THR A 15 6.10 -20.82 7.31
C THR A 15 7.16 -19.87 6.74
N LEU A 16 7.85 -20.32 5.69
CA LEU A 16 8.61 -19.43 4.79
C LEU A 16 7.62 -18.72 3.85
N ARG A 17 7.37 -17.45 4.13
CA ARG A 17 6.65 -16.54 3.24
C ARG A 17 7.65 -15.88 2.31
N ILE A 18 7.79 -16.46 1.12
CA ILE A 18 8.84 -16.12 0.16
C ILE A 18 8.30 -15.12 -0.86
N LEU A 19 8.99 -13.98 -1.06
CA LEU A 19 8.73 -13.05 -2.16
C LEU A 19 9.81 -13.24 -3.25
N PRO A 20 9.51 -13.93 -4.37
CA PRO A 20 10.36 -13.95 -5.54
C PRO A 20 10.22 -12.59 -6.27
N LEU A 21 11.22 -11.72 -6.12
CA LEU A 21 11.25 -10.35 -6.65
C LEU A 21 12.21 -10.23 -7.84
N GLY A 22 11.78 -9.60 -8.93
CA GLY A 22 12.65 -9.42 -10.10
C GLY A 22 11.94 -9.16 -11.42
N ALA A 23 12.55 -9.65 -12.49
CA ALA A 23 12.04 -9.49 -13.86
C ALA A 23 11.54 -10.81 -14.47
N SER A 24 11.60 -10.94 -15.81
CA SER A 24 11.19 -12.13 -16.59
C SER A 24 11.82 -13.45 -16.13
N ILE A 25 13.04 -13.43 -15.59
CA ILE A 25 13.73 -14.61 -15.03
C ILE A 25 13.06 -15.06 -13.71
N THR A 26 12.56 -14.12 -12.90
CA THR A 26 11.79 -14.43 -11.68
C THR A 26 10.37 -14.88 -11.99
N GLU A 27 9.75 -14.34 -13.04
CA GLU A 27 8.49 -14.88 -13.57
C GLU A 27 8.64 -16.34 -14.03
N GLY A 28 9.73 -16.64 -14.75
CA GLY A 28 9.96 -17.95 -15.36
C GLY A 28 9.78 -17.96 -16.88
N TYR A 29 9.97 -16.83 -17.55
CA TYR A 29 9.84 -16.69 -18.99
C TYR A 29 10.74 -17.68 -19.75
N LEU A 30 10.24 -18.20 -20.87
CA LEU A 30 10.78 -19.30 -21.69
C LEU A 30 10.90 -20.70 -21.02
N SER A 31 10.63 -20.87 -19.71
CA SER A 31 10.50 -22.23 -19.15
C SER A 31 9.27 -22.94 -19.69
N SER A 32 9.34 -24.27 -19.87
CA SER A 32 8.28 -25.05 -20.53
C SER A 32 6.96 -25.10 -19.77
N ASP A 33 6.98 -24.87 -18.45
CA ASP A 33 5.77 -24.78 -17.61
C ASP A 33 5.46 -23.34 -17.13
N GLY A 34 6.29 -22.36 -17.47
CA GLY A 34 6.13 -20.95 -17.13
C GLY A 34 6.40 -20.59 -15.66
N THR A 35 6.98 -21.49 -14.85
CA THR A 35 7.30 -21.24 -13.43
C THR A 35 8.77 -20.95 -13.16
N GLY A 36 9.66 -21.23 -14.12
CA GLY A 36 11.10 -21.05 -13.99
C GLY A 36 11.67 -21.87 -12.82
N TYR A 37 12.39 -21.19 -11.92
CA TYR A 37 12.98 -21.86 -10.75
C TYR A 37 11.97 -22.10 -9.61
N ARG A 38 10.84 -21.38 -9.59
CA ARG A 38 9.99 -21.22 -8.39
C ARG A 38 9.39 -22.53 -7.91
N LYS A 39 8.90 -23.36 -8.84
CA LYS A 39 8.29 -24.67 -8.56
C LYS A 39 9.27 -25.68 -7.99
N LEU A 40 10.45 -25.82 -8.61
CA LEU A 40 11.49 -26.74 -8.15
C LEU A 40 12.09 -26.30 -6.81
N LEU A 41 12.24 -24.99 -6.59
CA LEU A 41 12.65 -24.43 -5.29
C LEU A 41 11.61 -24.73 -4.21
N ARG A 42 10.32 -24.51 -4.47
CA ARG A 42 9.24 -24.82 -3.53
C ARG A 42 9.21 -26.31 -3.18
N ALA A 43 9.27 -27.19 -4.18
CA ALA A 43 9.30 -28.63 -3.96
C ALA A 43 10.48 -29.07 -3.06
N GLN A 44 11.67 -28.48 -3.26
CA GLN A 44 12.85 -28.81 -2.43
C GLN A 44 12.67 -28.37 -0.97
N LEU A 45 12.12 -27.16 -0.75
CA LEU A 45 11.85 -26.63 0.58
C LEU A 45 10.80 -27.47 1.32
N ARG A 46 9.73 -27.89 0.62
CA ARG A 46 8.71 -28.82 1.16
C ARG A 46 9.30 -30.17 1.52
N HIS A 47 10.10 -30.76 0.64
CA HIS A 47 10.80 -32.02 0.89
C HIS A 47 11.74 -31.94 2.10
N ALA A 48 12.35 -30.78 2.34
CA ALA A 48 13.21 -30.52 3.48
C ALA A 48 12.48 -30.30 4.83
N GLY A 49 11.15 -30.18 4.82
CA GLY A 49 10.32 -30.01 6.02
C GLY A 49 9.72 -28.62 6.24
N TRP A 50 9.92 -27.65 5.33
CA TRP A 50 9.37 -26.30 5.49
C TRP A 50 7.90 -26.20 5.08
N LYS A 51 7.10 -25.45 5.85
CA LYS A 51 5.90 -24.78 5.32
C LYS A 51 6.35 -23.66 4.37
N VAL A 52 5.69 -23.49 3.21
CA VAL A 52 6.08 -22.52 2.18
C VAL A 52 4.85 -21.88 1.54
N ASN A 53 4.85 -20.56 1.49
CA ASN A 53 3.84 -19.75 0.82
C ASN A 53 4.56 -18.67 -0.02
N MET A 54 4.47 -18.74 -1.35
CA MET A 54 4.97 -17.68 -2.22
C MET A 54 4.03 -16.47 -2.16
N VAL A 55 4.59 -15.26 -2.29
CA VAL A 55 3.82 -14.00 -2.30
C VAL A 55 4.31 -13.06 -3.41
N GLY A 56 3.47 -12.07 -3.70
CA GLY A 56 3.62 -11.12 -4.80
C GLY A 56 2.31 -10.96 -5.57
N SER A 57 2.22 -9.90 -6.37
CA SER A 57 1.01 -9.49 -7.10
C SER A 57 0.73 -10.37 -8.33
N MET A 58 1.78 -10.90 -8.94
CA MET A 58 1.74 -11.68 -10.20
C MET A 58 1.63 -13.18 -9.92
N ALA A 59 1.02 -13.94 -10.83
CA ALA A 59 0.79 -15.38 -10.65
C ALA A 59 0.86 -16.20 -11.94
N HIS A 60 2.06 -16.30 -12.54
CA HIS A 60 2.30 -17.02 -13.80
C HIS A 60 2.78 -18.46 -13.61
N GLY A 61 2.54 -19.29 -14.63
CA GLY A 61 3.03 -20.66 -14.74
C GLY A 61 2.14 -21.74 -14.12
N HIS A 62 2.50 -22.99 -14.38
CA HIS A 62 1.81 -24.19 -13.91
C HIS A 62 2.40 -24.70 -12.59
N MET A 63 2.21 -23.96 -11.50
CA MET A 63 2.37 -24.50 -10.14
C MET A 63 1.19 -24.08 -9.25
N SER A 64 0.97 -24.77 -8.14
CA SER A 64 -0.13 -24.44 -7.22
C SER A 64 0.06 -23.08 -6.55
N ASP A 65 1.19 -22.90 -5.87
CA ASP A 65 1.56 -21.70 -5.11
C ASP A 65 2.38 -20.75 -6.00
N LYS A 66 1.73 -20.27 -7.07
CA LYS A 66 2.40 -19.62 -8.21
C LYS A 66 2.62 -18.12 -8.07
N ASN A 67 2.46 -17.52 -6.90
CA ASN A 67 2.66 -16.09 -6.71
C ASN A 67 4.13 -15.66 -6.86
N HIS A 68 4.36 -14.43 -7.32
CA HIS A 68 5.67 -13.79 -7.45
C HIS A 68 5.55 -12.29 -7.74
N GLU A 69 6.68 -11.59 -7.71
CA GLU A 69 6.82 -10.18 -8.09
C GLU A 69 7.86 -10.05 -9.22
N GLY A 70 7.56 -10.72 -10.34
CA GLY A 70 8.44 -10.84 -11.51
C GLY A 70 7.81 -10.17 -12.73
N HIS A 71 8.43 -9.11 -13.24
CA HIS A 71 7.86 -8.24 -14.28
C HIS A 71 8.75 -8.13 -15.52
N ARG A 72 8.22 -8.47 -16.71
CA ARG A 72 9.03 -8.53 -17.94
C ARG A 72 9.61 -7.18 -18.33
N GLY A 73 10.91 -7.16 -18.67
CA GLY A 73 11.60 -5.96 -19.14
C GLY A 73 11.98 -4.93 -18.06
N TYR A 74 11.52 -5.09 -16.82
CA TYR A 74 11.67 -4.08 -15.75
C TYR A 74 13.13 -3.91 -15.30
N ILE A 75 13.58 -2.66 -15.15
CA ILE A 75 14.86 -2.29 -14.52
C ILE A 75 14.77 -2.27 -12.99
N ILE A 76 15.89 -2.08 -12.30
CA ILE A 76 15.95 -2.05 -10.82
C ILE A 76 14.90 -1.11 -10.21
N ASP A 77 14.74 0.11 -10.75
CA ASP A 77 13.79 1.10 -10.23
C ASP A 77 12.31 0.69 -10.43
N GLU A 78 12.02 0.02 -11.56
CA GLU A 78 10.68 -0.47 -11.89
C GLU A 78 10.34 -1.66 -10.98
N VAL A 79 11.27 -2.59 -10.75
CA VAL A 79 11.12 -3.67 -9.75
C VAL A 79 10.97 -3.12 -8.32
N ALA A 80 11.66 -2.03 -7.98
CA ALA A 80 11.53 -1.38 -6.68
C ALA A 80 10.15 -0.72 -6.47
N ASN A 81 9.48 -0.28 -7.53
CA ASN A 81 8.10 0.22 -7.46
C ASN A 81 7.09 -0.90 -7.20
N GLU A 82 7.25 -2.07 -7.82
CA GLU A 82 6.36 -3.21 -7.58
C GLU A 82 6.59 -3.83 -6.18
N ALA A 83 7.85 -3.85 -5.71
CA ALA A 83 8.17 -4.21 -4.33
C ALA A 83 7.39 -3.39 -3.29
N ARG A 84 7.19 -2.07 -3.54
CA ARG A 84 6.43 -1.17 -2.64
C ARG A 84 4.96 -1.53 -2.49
N LYS A 85 4.36 -2.19 -3.48
CA LYS A 85 2.96 -2.67 -3.43
C LYS A 85 2.87 -3.96 -2.63
N SER A 86 3.88 -4.82 -2.74
CA SER A 86 3.85 -6.18 -2.18
C SER A 86 4.51 -6.36 -0.81
N VAL A 87 5.15 -5.35 -0.22
CA VAL A 87 5.56 -5.41 1.21
C VAL A 87 4.39 -5.65 2.16
N GLY A 88 3.16 -5.28 1.76
CA GLY A 88 1.93 -5.57 2.52
C GLY A 88 1.68 -7.06 2.78
N SER A 89 2.30 -7.95 2.00
CA SER A 89 2.24 -9.41 2.24
C SER A 89 3.18 -9.89 3.37
N ARG A 90 4.07 -9.03 3.89
CA ARG A 90 5.03 -9.30 4.98
C ARG A 90 5.91 -10.56 4.80
N PRO A 91 6.63 -10.74 3.67
CA PRO A 91 7.54 -11.86 3.48
C PRO A 91 8.70 -11.86 4.49
N ASN A 92 8.96 -13.01 5.11
CA ASN A 92 10.13 -13.22 5.96
C ASN A 92 11.38 -13.66 5.16
N VAL A 93 11.22 -14.01 3.89
CA VAL A 93 12.31 -14.27 2.94
C VAL A 93 12.03 -13.55 1.60
N ILE A 94 13.01 -12.81 1.08
CA ILE A 94 12.89 -12.12 -0.21
C ILE A 94 14.03 -12.59 -1.12
N LEU A 95 13.71 -13.06 -2.33
CA LEU A 95 14.67 -13.52 -3.34
C LEU A 95 14.77 -12.46 -4.44
N ILE A 96 15.91 -11.79 -4.62
CA ILE A 96 16.03 -10.64 -5.53
C ILE A 96 16.87 -10.99 -6.77
N ASN A 97 16.28 -10.92 -7.96
CA ASN A 97 16.95 -11.01 -9.26
C ASN A 97 16.47 -9.89 -10.21
N ALA A 98 17.12 -8.72 -10.13
CA ALA A 98 16.84 -7.55 -10.95
C ALA A 98 18.16 -6.87 -11.38
N GLY A 99 18.19 -6.22 -12.54
CA GLY A 99 19.39 -5.60 -13.13
C GLY A 99 19.77 -6.10 -14.53
N THR A 100 19.23 -7.24 -14.98
CA THR A 100 19.56 -7.77 -16.33
C THR A 100 19.03 -6.86 -17.44
N ASN A 101 17.87 -6.22 -17.23
CA ASN A 101 17.31 -5.26 -18.19
C ASN A 101 18.11 -3.95 -18.23
N ASP A 102 18.64 -3.49 -17.09
CA ASP A 102 19.59 -2.39 -17.02
C ASP A 102 20.82 -2.70 -17.90
N ALA A 103 21.38 -3.92 -17.75
CA ALA A 103 22.52 -4.39 -18.52
C ALA A 103 22.22 -4.54 -20.03
N THR A 104 21.11 -5.15 -20.43
CA THR A 104 20.79 -5.30 -21.87
C THR A 104 20.45 -3.96 -22.52
N ARG A 105 19.64 -3.12 -21.87
CA ARG A 105 19.21 -1.79 -22.35
C ARG A 105 20.28 -0.68 -22.18
N ASN A 106 21.40 -0.95 -21.49
CA ASN A 106 22.46 0.01 -21.16
C ASN A 106 21.94 1.23 -20.35
N ILE A 107 21.15 0.97 -19.30
CA ILE A 107 20.55 2.00 -18.44
C ILE A 107 21.25 1.99 -17.08
N ASN A 108 21.73 3.16 -16.63
CA ASN A 108 22.15 3.43 -15.25
C ASN A 108 23.08 2.36 -14.62
N ILE A 109 24.01 1.80 -15.40
CA ILE A 109 24.95 0.74 -14.98
C ILE A 109 25.81 1.20 -13.79
N ASP A 110 26.30 2.43 -13.84
CA ASP A 110 27.19 3.08 -12.88
C ASP A 110 26.52 3.38 -11.52
N THR A 111 25.19 3.38 -11.48
CA THR A 111 24.39 3.64 -10.26
C THR A 111 23.54 2.43 -9.86
N ALA A 112 23.78 1.26 -10.46
CA ALA A 112 23.08 0.02 -10.11
C ALA A 112 23.31 -0.36 -8.64
N GLU A 113 24.49 -0.07 -8.08
CA GLU A 113 24.75 -0.25 -6.65
C GLU A 113 23.75 0.55 -5.80
N GLN A 114 23.67 1.86 -6.04
CA GLN A 114 22.90 2.81 -5.25
C GLN A 114 21.39 2.51 -5.30
N ARG A 115 20.89 2.12 -6.48
CA ARG A 115 19.47 1.80 -6.71
C ARG A 115 19.08 0.48 -6.05
N MET A 116 19.93 -0.55 -6.13
CA MET A 116 19.72 -1.81 -5.42
C MET A 116 19.83 -1.63 -3.90
N ASP A 117 20.80 -0.85 -3.42
CA ASP A 117 21.00 -0.58 -2.00
C ASP A 117 19.80 0.17 -1.38
N ALA A 118 19.24 1.15 -2.09
CA ALA A 118 18.02 1.85 -1.70
C ALA A 118 16.77 0.95 -1.66
N LEU A 119 16.67 -0.05 -2.56
CA LEU A 119 15.64 -1.08 -2.49
C LEU A 119 15.80 -1.95 -1.23
N LEU A 120 17.03 -2.36 -0.90
CA LEU A 120 17.30 -3.14 0.32
C LEU A 120 16.94 -2.37 1.60
N ASP A 121 17.26 -1.07 1.68
CA ASP A 121 16.87 -0.25 2.84
C ASP A 121 15.35 -0.05 2.93
N TYR A 122 14.66 0.13 1.79
CA TYR A 122 13.20 0.16 1.78
C TYR A 122 12.59 -1.16 2.29
N LEU A 123 13.13 -2.32 1.88
CA LEU A 123 12.64 -3.63 2.31
C LEU A 123 12.91 -3.88 3.80
N TYR A 124 14.12 -3.61 4.29
CA TYR A 124 14.44 -3.79 5.73
C TYR A 124 13.70 -2.82 6.65
N SER A 125 13.38 -1.61 6.19
CA SER A 125 12.59 -0.63 6.98
C SER A 125 11.09 -0.90 6.94
N SER A 126 10.58 -1.45 5.83
CA SER A 126 9.16 -1.82 5.69
C SER A 126 8.81 -3.15 6.35
N ILE A 127 9.75 -4.10 6.36
CA ILE A 127 9.57 -5.44 6.95
C ILE A 127 10.77 -5.74 7.88
N PRO A 128 10.76 -5.19 9.11
CA PRO A 128 11.84 -5.43 10.07
C PRO A 128 12.10 -6.92 10.29
N GLY A 129 13.38 -7.31 10.32
CA GLY A 129 13.77 -8.71 10.58
C GLY A 129 13.56 -9.69 9.43
N THR A 130 13.09 -9.26 8.24
CA THR A 130 13.08 -10.11 7.04
C THR A 130 14.50 -10.56 6.63
N THR A 131 14.62 -11.69 5.93
CA THR A 131 15.88 -12.18 5.35
C THR A 131 15.89 -11.90 3.85
N ILE A 132 16.92 -11.23 3.36
CA ILE A 132 17.06 -10.96 1.92
C ILE A 132 18.14 -11.86 1.34
N ILE A 133 17.81 -12.54 0.24
CA ILE A 133 18.76 -13.29 -0.57
C ILE A 133 18.92 -12.53 -1.89
N LEU A 134 20.05 -11.83 -2.00
CA LEU A 134 20.42 -11.09 -3.19
C LEU A 134 21.12 -12.04 -4.15
N SER A 135 20.61 -12.21 -5.37
CA SER A 135 21.33 -12.95 -6.40
C SER A 135 22.26 -12.05 -7.21
N SER A 136 23.34 -12.63 -7.74
CA SER A 136 23.98 -12.03 -8.91
C SER A 136 23.04 -12.15 -10.10
N LEU A 137 23.24 -11.29 -11.10
CA LEU A 137 22.71 -11.55 -12.44
C LEU A 137 23.32 -12.83 -13.00
N LEU A 138 22.55 -13.50 -13.87
CA LEU A 138 22.99 -14.66 -14.62
C LEU A 138 23.97 -14.25 -15.73
N PRO A 139 24.78 -15.18 -16.27
CA PRO A 139 25.51 -14.96 -17.52
C PRO A 139 24.55 -14.50 -18.64
N ASN A 140 25.05 -13.69 -19.56
CA ASN A 140 24.27 -13.08 -20.65
C ASN A 140 25.16 -12.90 -21.87
N THR A 141 24.75 -13.35 -23.06
CA THR A 141 25.60 -13.25 -24.27
C THR A 141 25.45 -11.93 -25.03
N GLY A 142 24.35 -11.19 -24.84
CA GLY A 142 24.11 -9.89 -25.49
C GLY A 142 24.77 -8.69 -24.79
N ALA A 143 25.00 -8.75 -23.47
CA ALA A 143 25.60 -7.68 -22.68
C ALA A 143 26.57 -8.11 -21.54
N PRO A 144 27.48 -9.09 -21.72
CA PRO A 144 28.17 -9.73 -20.59
C PRO A 144 29.03 -8.77 -19.71
N ALA A 145 29.66 -7.74 -20.27
CA ALA A 145 30.45 -6.77 -19.48
C ALA A 145 29.58 -5.90 -18.57
N ARG A 146 28.38 -5.53 -19.02
CA ARG A 146 27.46 -4.71 -18.21
C ARG A 146 26.80 -5.54 -17.12
N VAL A 147 26.54 -6.82 -17.39
CA VAL A 147 26.17 -7.83 -16.39
C VAL A 147 27.28 -8.02 -15.36
N SER A 148 28.53 -8.24 -15.77
CA SER A 148 29.68 -8.38 -14.86
C SER A 148 29.87 -7.14 -13.98
N ARG A 149 29.77 -5.93 -14.56
CA ARG A 149 29.88 -4.66 -13.83
C ARG A 149 28.75 -4.42 -12.83
N ILE A 150 27.54 -4.93 -13.05
CA ILE A 150 26.47 -4.92 -12.05
C ILE A 150 26.72 -5.99 -10.97
N ASN A 151 27.18 -7.18 -11.34
CA ASN A 151 27.52 -8.24 -10.37
C ASN A 151 28.60 -7.79 -9.38
N HIS A 152 29.65 -7.11 -9.85
CA HIS A 152 30.67 -6.52 -8.99
C HIS A 152 30.11 -5.51 -7.98
N GLN A 153 29.11 -4.71 -8.37
CA GLN A 153 28.39 -3.81 -7.46
C GLN A 153 27.54 -4.59 -6.44
N TYR A 154 26.86 -5.67 -6.86
CA TYR A 154 26.04 -6.49 -5.96
C TYR A 154 26.89 -7.27 -4.95
N TYR A 155 28.09 -7.74 -5.34
CA TYR A 155 29.05 -8.34 -4.40
C TYR A 155 29.52 -7.30 -3.36
N LYS A 156 29.74 -6.04 -3.74
CA LYS A 156 30.07 -4.93 -2.81
C LYS A 156 28.94 -4.63 -1.83
N ILE A 157 27.68 -4.56 -2.29
CA ILE A 157 26.49 -4.45 -1.43
C ILE A 157 26.44 -5.60 -0.42
N TYR A 158 26.57 -6.85 -0.90
CA TYR A 158 26.50 -8.03 -0.04
C TYR A 158 27.58 -8.00 1.04
N ILE A 159 28.83 -7.71 0.69
CA ILE A 159 29.94 -7.60 1.65
C ILE A 159 29.65 -6.51 2.68
N ARG A 160 29.28 -5.29 2.25
CA ARG A 160 28.95 -4.16 3.15
C ARG A 160 27.82 -4.51 4.12
N ARG A 161 26.72 -5.11 3.64
CA ARG A 161 25.53 -5.41 4.46
C ARG A 161 25.72 -6.64 5.36
N ARG A 162 26.49 -7.64 4.91
CA ARG A 162 26.96 -8.77 5.74
C ARG A 162 27.82 -8.28 6.90
N ASP A 163 28.81 -7.41 6.62
CA ASP A 163 29.76 -6.93 7.64
C ASP A 163 29.10 -5.92 8.60
N ALA A 164 28.01 -5.26 8.18
CA ALA A 164 27.09 -4.52 9.04
C ALA A 164 26.09 -5.41 9.82
N GLY A 165 26.18 -6.74 9.72
CA GLY A 165 25.35 -7.69 10.48
C GLY A 165 23.89 -7.82 10.01
N GLN A 166 23.55 -7.35 8.80
CA GLN A 166 22.20 -7.51 8.26
C GLN A 166 21.94 -8.98 7.85
N LYS A 167 20.66 -9.40 7.91
CA LYS A 167 20.19 -10.71 7.45
C LYS A 167 20.23 -10.82 5.92
N ILE A 168 21.43 -10.92 5.35
CA ILE A 168 21.66 -10.99 3.90
C ILE A 168 22.48 -12.23 3.52
N VAL A 169 22.08 -12.90 2.45
CA VAL A 169 22.82 -14.01 1.82
C VAL A 169 22.97 -13.75 0.33
N LEU A 170 24.10 -14.16 -0.24
CA LEU A 170 24.37 -14.10 -1.67
C LEU A 170 23.93 -15.40 -2.36
N ALA A 171 23.21 -15.29 -3.47
CA ALA A 171 22.89 -16.39 -4.37
C ALA A 171 23.67 -16.21 -5.68
N ASP A 172 24.88 -16.78 -5.76
CA ASP A 172 25.78 -16.55 -6.90
C ASP A 172 25.37 -17.38 -8.13
N MET A 173 24.67 -16.71 -9.05
CA MET A 173 24.21 -17.27 -10.32
C MET A 173 25.30 -17.24 -11.40
N ALA A 174 26.22 -16.27 -11.32
CA ALA A 174 27.24 -16.03 -12.34
C ALA A 174 28.29 -17.14 -12.36
N ASN A 175 28.85 -17.46 -11.19
CA ASN A 175 29.82 -18.55 -11.05
C ASN A 175 29.20 -19.95 -11.26
N THR A 176 27.87 -20.07 -11.09
CA THR A 176 27.18 -21.38 -11.10
C THR A 176 26.58 -21.77 -12.45
N LEU A 177 25.90 -20.84 -13.14
CA LEU A 177 25.29 -21.10 -14.44
C LEU A 177 26.30 -20.90 -15.58
N GLN A 178 25.96 -21.38 -16.77
CA GLN A 178 26.79 -21.29 -17.98
C GLN A 178 25.97 -20.72 -19.13
N VAL A 179 26.63 -20.15 -20.15
CA VAL A 179 25.92 -19.66 -21.35
C VAL A 179 25.16 -20.77 -22.09
N THR A 180 25.57 -22.03 -21.93
CA THR A 180 24.86 -23.22 -22.44
C THR A 180 23.60 -23.59 -21.65
N ASP A 181 23.36 -22.94 -20.50
CA ASP A 181 22.12 -23.11 -19.72
C ASP A 181 21.02 -22.13 -20.16
N LEU A 182 21.33 -21.18 -21.05
CA LEU A 182 20.42 -20.18 -21.59
C LEU A 182 19.74 -20.68 -22.88
N GLN A 183 18.53 -20.17 -23.15
CA GLN A 183 17.73 -20.45 -24.34
C GLN A 183 17.78 -19.31 -25.37
N ASP A 184 17.95 -18.08 -24.91
CA ASP A 184 18.28 -16.90 -25.70
C ASP A 184 19.48 -16.17 -25.05
N ASP A 185 19.73 -14.89 -25.36
CA ASP A 185 20.84 -14.14 -24.76
C ASP A 185 20.75 -13.94 -23.23
N THR A 186 19.60 -14.23 -22.61
CA THR A 186 19.21 -13.75 -21.26
C THR A 186 18.51 -14.78 -20.38
N HIS A 187 17.61 -15.60 -20.95
CA HIS A 187 16.68 -16.44 -20.19
C HIS A 187 17.16 -17.89 -20.11
N PRO A 188 17.11 -18.54 -18.93
CA PRO A 188 17.44 -19.96 -18.80
C PRO A 188 16.53 -20.90 -19.60
N THR A 189 17.11 -22.02 -20.03
CA THR A 189 16.39 -23.27 -20.29
C THR A 189 15.83 -23.87 -19.00
N ASP A 190 14.94 -24.86 -19.08
CA ASP A 190 14.49 -25.64 -17.92
C ASP A 190 15.65 -26.24 -17.08
N ALA A 191 16.75 -26.63 -17.75
CA ALA A 191 17.94 -27.13 -17.07
C ALA A 191 18.69 -26.02 -16.32
N GLY A 192 18.74 -24.81 -16.89
CA GLY A 192 19.25 -23.62 -16.22
C GLY A 192 18.38 -23.18 -15.04
N TYR A 193 17.05 -23.18 -15.19
CA TYR A 193 16.12 -22.89 -14.09
C TYR A 193 16.23 -23.91 -12.95
N ARG A 194 16.48 -25.20 -13.24
CA ARG A 194 16.80 -26.22 -12.22
C ARG A 194 18.11 -25.91 -11.46
N LYS A 195 19.16 -25.45 -12.15
CA LYS A 195 20.39 -24.98 -11.49
C LYS A 195 20.11 -23.74 -10.62
N MET A 196 19.37 -22.76 -11.14
CA MET A 196 18.97 -21.55 -10.41
C MET A 196 18.18 -21.87 -9.13
N ALA A 197 17.24 -22.83 -9.19
CA ALA A 197 16.53 -23.32 -8.01
C ALA A 197 17.47 -23.92 -6.95
N THR A 198 18.57 -24.55 -7.38
CA THR A 198 19.59 -25.12 -6.48
C THR A 198 20.42 -24.04 -5.79
N VAL A 199 20.80 -22.98 -6.51
CA VAL A 199 21.51 -21.83 -5.92
C VAL A 199 20.64 -21.14 -4.87
N TRP A 200 19.35 -20.90 -5.16
CA TRP A 200 18.40 -20.36 -4.19
C TRP A 200 18.23 -21.27 -2.96
N TRP A 201 18.09 -22.58 -3.17
CA TRP A 201 17.99 -23.56 -2.10
C TRP A 201 19.22 -23.54 -1.18
N ASN A 202 20.43 -23.57 -1.75
CA ASN A 202 21.69 -23.49 -0.98
C ASN A 202 21.82 -22.18 -0.20
N ALA A 203 21.35 -21.06 -0.77
CA ALA A 203 21.33 -19.77 -0.08
C ALA A 203 20.29 -19.72 1.07
N ILE A 204 19.12 -20.37 0.92
CA ILE A 204 18.14 -20.50 2.02
C ILE A 204 18.68 -21.42 3.13
N GLN A 205 19.38 -22.51 2.79
CA GLN A 205 20.08 -23.33 3.80
C GLN A 205 21.17 -22.54 4.52
N THR A 206 21.97 -21.75 3.80
CA THR A 206 22.95 -20.82 4.40
C THR A 206 22.29 -19.81 5.35
N ALA A 207 21.09 -19.31 5.03
CA ALA A 207 20.32 -18.43 5.90
C ALA A 207 19.78 -19.15 7.15
N HIS A 208 19.37 -20.41 7.02
CA HIS A 208 18.93 -21.24 8.14
C HIS A 208 20.08 -21.55 9.11
N GLU A 209 21.23 -22.00 8.59
CA GLU A 209 22.43 -22.33 9.37
C GLU A 209 22.99 -21.12 10.14
N ARG A 210 22.83 -19.91 9.58
CA ARG A 210 23.18 -18.64 10.25
C ARG A 210 22.12 -18.13 11.23
N GLY A 211 20.99 -18.81 11.38
CA GLY A 211 19.88 -18.37 12.24
C GLY A 211 19.19 -17.09 11.74
N PHE A 212 19.27 -16.76 10.46
CA PHE A 212 18.65 -15.56 9.89
C PHE A 212 17.14 -15.74 9.67
N LEU A 213 16.69 -16.95 9.31
CA LEU A 213 15.28 -17.24 9.10
C LEU A 213 14.50 -17.13 10.43
N SER A 214 13.37 -16.42 10.38
CA SER A 214 12.43 -16.26 11.51
C SER A 214 11.00 -16.31 11.01
N ALA A 215 10.04 -16.58 11.90
CA ALA A 215 8.61 -16.54 11.58
C ALA A 215 8.20 -15.17 10.98
N PRO A 216 7.11 -15.12 10.18
CA PRO A 216 6.48 -13.84 9.83
C PRO A 216 6.00 -13.08 11.07
N ASP A 217 5.86 -11.76 10.95
CA ASP A 217 5.40 -10.88 12.04
C ASP A 217 3.89 -11.00 12.37
N ASP A 218 3.18 -11.92 11.73
CA ASP A 218 1.74 -12.18 11.86
C ASP A 218 1.46 -13.69 12.07
N PRO A 219 0.34 -14.07 12.70
CA PRO A 219 -0.03 -15.47 12.91
C PRO A 219 -0.31 -16.22 11.60
N GLU A 220 -0.26 -17.56 11.65
CA GLU A 220 -0.05 -18.40 10.47
C GLU A 220 -0.98 -18.14 9.28
N ILE A 221 -0.33 -17.78 8.17
CA ILE A 221 -0.92 -17.71 6.83
C ILE A 221 -0.83 -19.10 6.19
N ASP A 222 -1.99 -19.70 6.02
CA ASP A 222 -2.22 -20.93 5.27
C ASP A 222 -2.04 -20.68 3.73
N GLU A 223 -1.48 -21.64 2.99
CA GLU A 223 -0.61 -21.45 1.79
C GLU A 223 -1.22 -21.21 0.36
N LYS A 224 -2.45 -20.70 0.15
CA LYS A 224 -3.28 -21.10 -1.03
C LYS A 224 -3.10 -20.48 -2.43
N ALA A 225 -3.29 -19.17 -2.55
CA ALA A 225 -4.16 -18.64 -3.62
C ALA A 225 -3.52 -18.57 -5.01
N ALA A 226 -4.36 -18.54 -6.04
CA ALA A 226 -4.04 -17.82 -7.27
C ALA A 226 -4.52 -16.37 -7.16
N SER A 227 -3.78 -15.39 -7.73
CA SER A 227 -4.12 -13.97 -7.63
C SER A 227 -5.37 -13.53 -8.44
N ASN A 228 -5.97 -14.44 -9.21
CA ASN A 228 -7.08 -14.20 -10.14
C ASN A 228 -8.42 -14.82 -9.69
N CYS A 229 -8.67 -14.91 -8.39
CA CYS A 229 -9.94 -15.36 -7.82
C CYS A 229 -11.13 -14.42 -8.11
N GLU A 230 -12.34 -14.94 -7.99
CA GLU A 230 -13.55 -14.12 -7.77
C GLU A 230 -13.63 -13.74 -6.28
N LYS A 231 -14.27 -12.60 -5.95
CA LYS A 231 -14.60 -12.24 -4.56
C LYS A 231 -15.66 -13.21 -4.02
N GLU A 232 -15.37 -13.94 -2.95
CA GLU A 232 -16.35 -14.78 -2.25
C GLU A 232 -16.93 -14.09 -1.01
N TYR A 233 -18.21 -14.34 -0.71
CA TYR A 233 -18.83 -13.85 0.52
C TYR A 233 -18.06 -14.34 1.76
N GLY A 234 -17.84 -13.47 2.74
CA GLY A 234 -17.04 -13.79 3.93
C GLY A 234 -15.53 -13.89 3.72
N SER A 235 -15.02 -13.89 2.48
CA SER A 235 -13.57 -13.92 2.25
C SER A 235 -12.87 -12.66 2.81
N GLY A 236 -11.75 -12.87 3.51
CA GLY A 236 -10.95 -11.78 4.10
C GLY A 236 -11.54 -11.13 5.37
N GLN A 237 -12.65 -11.64 5.93
CA GLN A 237 -13.30 -11.02 7.10
C GLN A 237 -12.45 -11.07 8.38
N ASP A 238 -11.62 -12.10 8.54
CA ASP A 238 -10.82 -12.32 9.76
C ASP A 238 -9.60 -11.38 9.89
N HIS A 239 -9.28 -10.63 8.82
CA HIS A 239 -8.08 -9.80 8.73
C HIS A 239 -8.42 -8.39 8.22
N TYR A 240 -8.64 -7.47 9.17
CA TYR A 240 -8.80 -6.05 8.90
C TYR A 240 -7.74 -5.21 9.60
N ALA A 241 -7.40 -4.07 9.00
CA ALA A 241 -6.56 -3.05 9.62
C ALA A 241 -7.39 -1.81 9.92
N GLN A 242 -7.09 -1.12 11.03
CA GLN A 242 -7.48 0.28 11.15
C GLN A 242 -6.68 1.07 10.12
N THR A 243 -7.36 1.77 9.22
CA THR A 243 -6.75 2.60 8.17
C THR A 243 -6.89 4.08 8.49
N GLN A 244 -8.01 4.53 9.08
CA GLN A 244 -8.17 5.93 9.52
C GLN A 244 -8.21 6.05 11.05
N ARG A 245 -7.50 7.06 11.57
CA ARG A 245 -7.44 7.38 13.02
C ARG A 245 -8.55 8.31 13.50
N GLY A 246 -9.44 8.75 12.60
CA GLY A 246 -10.33 9.89 12.81
C GLY A 246 -9.67 11.20 12.39
N SER A 247 -10.26 11.87 11.40
CA SER A 247 -9.83 13.18 10.92
C SER A 247 -11.03 14.01 10.44
N GLY A 248 -10.79 15.25 10.02
CA GLY A 248 -11.85 16.16 9.58
C GLY A 248 -12.69 16.76 10.72
N ALA A 249 -13.69 17.55 10.33
CA ALA A 249 -14.57 18.29 11.24
C ALA A 249 -16.03 17.84 11.12
N ASP A 250 -16.74 17.94 12.25
CA ASP A 250 -18.20 18.01 12.32
C ASP A 250 -18.59 19.49 12.49
N ASP A 251 -19.89 19.78 12.58
CA ASP A 251 -20.40 21.10 12.98
C ASP A 251 -20.73 21.18 14.49
N GLY A 252 -20.17 20.25 15.29
CA GLY A 252 -20.38 20.15 16.73
C GLY A 252 -21.73 19.51 17.13
N GLU A 253 -22.10 19.67 18.40
CA GLU A 253 -23.45 19.34 18.86
C GLU A 253 -24.41 20.52 18.58
N TYR A 254 -25.69 20.24 18.30
CA TYR A 254 -26.67 21.28 18.01
C TYR A 254 -26.86 22.23 19.20
N GLN A 255 -26.51 23.50 18.97
CA GLN A 255 -26.74 24.60 19.91
C GLN A 255 -27.98 25.36 19.47
N HIS A 256 -29.06 25.24 20.23
CA HIS A 256 -30.31 25.93 19.96
C HIS A 256 -30.20 27.43 20.28
N SER A 257 -30.71 28.27 19.37
CA SER A 257 -30.92 29.70 19.53
C SER A 257 -32.20 30.08 18.80
N ALA A 258 -32.94 31.08 19.29
CA ALA A 258 -34.15 31.55 18.62
C ALA A 258 -34.38 33.07 18.75
N GLU A 259 -34.86 33.67 17.67
CA GLU A 259 -35.22 35.09 17.56
C GLU A 259 -36.73 35.27 17.74
N ASN A 260 -37.18 36.08 18.70
CA ASN A 260 -38.59 36.30 18.98
C ASN A 260 -39.19 37.28 17.96
N MET A 261 -39.93 36.77 16.97
CA MET A 261 -40.55 37.55 15.90
C MET A 261 -41.86 38.22 16.33
N GLY A 262 -42.36 37.90 17.52
CA GLY A 262 -43.64 38.40 18.03
C GLY A 262 -44.85 37.73 17.36
N ARG A 263 -46.01 38.39 17.47
CA ARG A 263 -47.27 37.96 16.83
C ARG A 263 -47.25 38.30 15.34
N ILE A 264 -47.10 37.29 14.50
CA ILE A 264 -47.32 37.37 13.05
C ILE A 264 -48.67 36.77 12.66
N LEU A 265 -49.20 37.22 11.52
CA LEU A 265 -50.54 36.90 11.01
C LEU A 265 -51.68 37.24 12.01
N LYS A 266 -52.92 37.21 11.49
CA LYS A 266 -54.13 37.22 12.31
C LYS A 266 -55.27 36.51 11.60
N ILE A 267 -55.88 35.53 12.26
CA ILE A 267 -57.07 34.82 11.80
C ILE A 267 -58.20 35.08 12.81
N THR A 268 -59.39 35.49 12.37
CA THR A 268 -60.52 35.79 13.27
C THR A 268 -61.67 34.81 13.04
N THR A 269 -62.03 34.03 14.06
CA THR A 269 -63.00 32.92 13.93
C THR A 269 -64.01 32.88 15.07
N VAL A 270 -65.12 32.18 14.82
CA VAL A 270 -66.03 31.71 15.87
C VAL A 270 -65.53 30.34 16.33
N GLY A 271 -65.23 30.20 17.63
CA GLY A 271 -64.48 29.05 18.14
C GLY A 271 -62.96 29.21 17.98
N ASP A 272 -62.23 28.39 18.75
CA ASP A 272 -60.76 28.45 18.88
C ASP A 272 -60.10 27.33 18.04
N ILE A 273 -59.33 27.73 17.02
CA ILE A 273 -58.86 26.84 15.94
C ILE A 273 -57.44 26.27 16.14
N HIS A 274 -56.82 26.39 17.32
CA HIS A 274 -55.42 25.96 17.50
C HIS A 274 -55.12 24.49 17.17
N GLY A 275 -56.12 23.61 17.27
CA GLY A 275 -56.02 22.20 16.85
C GLY A 275 -56.13 21.98 15.33
N GLU A 276 -56.62 22.96 14.58
CA GLU A 276 -56.90 22.90 13.14
C GLU A 276 -55.74 23.41 12.25
N LEU A 277 -54.82 24.20 12.82
CA LEU A 277 -53.68 24.80 12.12
C LEU A 277 -52.45 23.90 12.15
N ASN A 278 -51.74 23.75 11.03
CA ASN A 278 -50.45 23.04 10.93
C ASN A 278 -49.53 23.73 9.92
N PHE A 279 -48.28 23.27 9.79
CA PHE A 279 -47.34 23.70 8.76
C PHE A 279 -46.98 22.51 7.87
N ALA A 280 -46.69 22.79 6.59
CA ALA A 280 -46.31 21.79 5.59
C ALA A 280 -45.65 22.46 4.37
N GLN A 281 -44.70 21.78 3.74
CA GLN A 281 -44.02 22.22 2.54
C GLN A 281 -44.86 21.90 1.28
N LEU A 282 -45.96 22.65 1.06
CA LEU A 282 -46.94 22.31 0.01
C LEU A 282 -46.53 22.76 -1.39
N VAL A 283 -45.97 23.97 -1.52
CA VAL A 283 -45.54 24.54 -2.82
C VAL A 283 -44.15 25.17 -2.74
N ASN A 284 -43.26 24.79 -3.67
CA ASN A 284 -41.89 25.30 -3.68
C ASN A 284 -41.83 26.67 -4.38
N VAL A 285 -41.96 27.74 -3.59
CA VAL A 285 -41.84 29.12 -4.08
C VAL A 285 -40.52 29.29 -4.86
N TRP A 286 -40.60 29.90 -6.05
CA TRP A 286 -39.49 30.07 -7.01
C TRP A 286 -38.87 28.76 -7.54
N ASN A 287 -39.55 27.61 -7.41
CA ASN A 287 -39.01 26.27 -7.68
C ASN A 287 -37.74 25.97 -6.86
N ALA A 288 -37.70 26.43 -5.60
CA ALA A 288 -36.65 26.04 -4.67
C ALA A 288 -36.58 24.50 -4.51
N PRO A 289 -35.38 23.91 -4.38
CA PRO A 289 -35.27 22.52 -3.94
C PRO A 289 -35.68 22.40 -2.46
N ARG A 290 -35.98 21.18 -1.98
CA ARG A 290 -36.40 20.91 -0.59
C ARG A 290 -35.47 21.54 0.45
N GLU A 291 -34.15 21.58 0.23
CA GLU A 291 -33.23 22.23 1.19
C GLU A 291 -33.34 23.77 1.27
N GLY A 292 -34.04 24.41 0.34
CA GLY A 292 -34.32 25.85 0.30
C GLY A 292 -35.80 26.23 0.33
N ALA A 293 -36.70 25.24 0.45
CA ALA A 293 -38.13 25.45 0.59
C ALA A 293 -38.51 25.73 2.05
N LEU A 294 -39.63 26.42 2.26
CA LEU A 294 -40.19 26.81 3.55
C LEU A 294 -41.66 26.40 3.63
N ASP A 295 -42.21 26.32 4.83
CA ASP A 295 -43.56 25.78 5.06
C ASP A 295 -44.66 26.81 4.84
N ASP A 296 -45.77 26.36 4.25
CA ASP A 296 -47.05 27.06 4.19
C ASP A 296 -47.87 26.85 5.47
N LEU A 297 -48.73 27.80 5.82
CA LEU A 297 -49.68 27.63 6.91
C LEU A 297 -50.93 26.91 6.41
N VAL A 298 -51.20 25.73 6.96
CA VAL A 298 -52.37 24.90 6.65
C VAL A 298 -53.46 25.07 7.70
N TRP A 299 -54.72 25.11 7.27
CA TRP A 299 -55.91 25.10 8.13
C TRP A 299 -56.91 24.02 7.67
N SER A 300 -56.99 22.89 8.38
CA SER A 300 -57.93 21.80 8.10
C SER A 300 -59.15 21.86 9.02
N ARG A 301 -60.36 21.91 8.45
CA ARG A 301 -61.59 22.26 9.19
C ARG A 301 -62.63 21.15 9.11
N GLU A 302 -63.13 20.70 10.25
CA GLU A 302 -64.09 19.57 10.28
C GLU A 302 -65.37 19.91 9.51
N GLY A 303 -65.64 19.15 8.44
CA GLY A 303 -66.81 19.32 7.57
C GLY A 303 -66.80 20.56 6.68
N LEU A 304 -65.69 21.31 6.61
CA LEU A 304 -65.57 22.57 5.85
C LEU A 304 -64.37 22.62 4.89
N GLY A 305 -63.56 21.56 4.79
CA GLY A 305 -62.43 21.46 3.86
C GLY A 305 -61.08 21.84 4.47
N THR A 306 -60.03 21.79 3.65
CA THR A 306 -58.67 22.23 4.01
C THR A 306 -58.29 23.46 3.19
N PHE A 307 -57.54 24.36 3.82
CA PHE A 307 -57.12 25.63 3.26
C PHE A 307 -55.62 25.85 3.52
N MET A 308 -54.98 26.69 2.73
CA MET A 308 -53.62 27.17 2.97
C MET A 308 -53.57 28.70 2.98
N PHE A 309 -52.54 29.25 3.62
CA PHE A 309 -52.02 30.58 3.33
C PHE A 309 -50.58 30.37 2.84
N ALA A 310 -50.29 30.77 1.60
CA ALA A 310 -48.95 30.59 1.03
C ALA A 310 -47.91 31.47 1.75
N ASN A 311 -46.75 30.93 2.07
CA ASN A 311 -45.65 31.66 2.71
C ASN A 311 -44.87 32.52 1.69
N LYS A 312 -44.42 33.71 2.12
CA LYS A 312 -43.61 34.64 1.30
C LYS A 312 -42.12 34.60 1.63
N ASN A 313 -41.72 33.69 2.52
CA ASN A 313 -40.37 33.46 2.99
C ASN A 313 -39.79 34.64 3.80
N ASP A 314 -40.67 35.48 4.36
CA ASP A 314 -40.34 36.64 5.20
C ASP A 314 -41.24 36.75 6.46
N GLY A 315 -42.04 35.73 6.75
CA GLY A 315 -43.05 35.72 7.81
C GLY A 315 -44.38 36.38 7.46
N ASN A 316 -44.53 36.94 6.26
CA ASN A 316 -45.83 37.28 5.72
C ASN A 316 -46.42 36.08 4.97
N PHE A 317 -47.74 35.94 5.05
CA PHE A 317 -48.51 34.95 4.30
C PHE A 317 -49.47 35.65 3.33
N ASP A 318 -49.83 34.97 2.25
CA ASP A 318 -50.82 35.46 1.28
C ASP A 318 -52.27 35.27 1.77
N SER A 319 -53.25 35.65 0.95
CA SER A 319 -54.67 35.38 1.22
C SER A 319 -54.97 33.88 1.32
N LEU A 320 -55.95 33.52 2.15
CA LEU A 320 -56.47 32.15 2.29
C LEU A 320 -56.92 31.57 0.93
N ILE A 321 -56.43 30.37 0.61
CA ILE A 321 -56.77 29.56 -0.57
C ILE A 321 -57.37 28.23 -0.10
N GLU A 322 -58.44 27.76 -0.74
CA GLU A 322 -59.02 26.43 -0.51
C GLU A 322 -58.24 25.37 -1.31
N ILE A 323 -57.87 24.25 -0.68
CA ILE A 323 -57.10 23.17 -1.31
C ILE A 323 -57.83 21.82 -1.19
N ASP A 324 -58.07 21.20 -2.33
CA ASP A 324 -58.78 19.91 -2.40
C ASP A 324 -57.80 18.75 -2.18
N VAL A 325 -57.60 18.42 -0.90
CA VAL A 325 -56.78 17.29 -0.41
C VAL A 325 -57.40 15.91 -0.66
N LYS A 326 -58.55 15.82 -1.36
CA LYS A 326 -59.24 14.58 -1.79
C LYS A 326 -59.74 13.64 -0.67
N ASP A 327 -59.52 13.96 0.60
CA ASP A 327 -59.97 13.19 1.76
C ASP A 327 -60.69 14.06 2.82
N GLY A 328 -61.54 13.43 3.63
CA GLY A 328 -62.41 14.06 4.62
C GLY A 328 -61.90 14.02 6.07
N CYS A 329 -60.59 13.89 6.30
CA CYS A 329 -60.01 13.71 7.63
C CYS A 329 -60.48 14.72 8.69
N LYS A 330 -60.66 14.25 9.93
CA LYS A 330 -60.87 15.12 11.10
C LYS A 330 -59.55 15.80 11.48
N PRO A 331 -59.52 17.09 11.87
CA PRO A 331 -58.29 17.85 12.06
C PRO A 331 -57.28 17.21 13.04
N GLN A 332 -57.76 16.58 14.10
CA GLN A 332 -56.95 15.80 15.07
C GLN A 332 -56.13 14.65 14.44
N GLY A 333 -56.57 14.09 13.31
CA GLY A 333 -55.92 13.03 12.56
C GLY A 333 -54.99 13.52 11.45
N VAL A 334 -55.11 14.78 11.03
CA VAL A 334 -54.32 15.34 9.92
C VAL A 334 -52.84 15.43 10.29
N ARG A 335 -51.98 14.92 9.43
CA ARG A 335 -50.53 15.04 9.44
C ARG A 335 -50.07 15.44 8.02
N TRP A 336 -48.83 15.89 7.94
CA TRP A 336 -48.16 16.27 6.70
C TRP A 336 -46.77 15.63 6.69
N GLY A 337 -46.25 15.36 5.49
CA GLY A 337 -44.96 14.71 5.31
C GLY A 337 -44.81 14.08 3.94
N ASP A 338 -43.64 14.18 3.34
CA ASP A 338 -43.27 13.52 2.07
C ASP A 338 -43.28 11.98 2.19
N VAL A 339 -44.21 11.29 1.51
CA VAL A 339 -44.36 9.81 1.51
C VAL A 339 -43.64 9.16 0.32
N ASN A 340 -43.52 9.85 -0.81
CA ASN A 340 -42.97 9.29 -2.06
C ASN A 340 -41.51 9.71 -2.37
N GLY A 341 -40.93 10.62 -1.58
CA GLY A 341 -39.59 11.19 -1.76
C GLY A 341 -39.51 12.28 -2.83
N ASN A 342 -40.63 12.87 -3.27
CA ASN A 342 -40.63 13.85 -4.37
C ASN A 342 -40.17 15.26 -3.96
N GLY A 343 -40.03 15.52 -2.66
CA GLY A 343 -39.59 16.79 -2.11
C GLY A 343 -40.71 17.78 -1.79
N LEU A 344 -41.95 17.32 -1.62
CA LEU A 344 -43.14 18.07 -1.17
C LEU A 344 -43.88 17.27 -0.09
N ASP A 345 -44.62 17.95 0.79
CA ASP A 345 -45.43 17.26 1.79
C ASP A 345 -46.76 16.74 1.23
N ASP A 346 -47.07 15.47 1.53
CA ASP A 346 -48.33 14.81 1.22
C ASP A 346 -49.36 15.01 2.35
N PHE A 347 -50.65 14.96 2.00
CA PHE A 347 -51.73 14.98 2.99
C PHE A 347 -51.91 13.59 3.61
N ILE A 348 -51.76 13.48 4.93
CA ILE A 348 -51.84 12.21 5.65
C ILE A 348 -52.98 12.25 6.66
N CYS A 349 -53.96 11.35 6.53
CA CYS A 349 -54.99 11.15 7.55
C CYS A 349 -54.67 9.94 8.42
N ILE A 350 -54.46 10.17 9.72
CA ILE A 350 -54.45 9.09 10.72
C ILE A 350 -55.86 8.93 11.29
N GLY A 351 -56.52 7.80 11.00
CA GLY A 351 -57.84 7.46 11.55
C GLY A 351 -57.82 7.25 13.07
N PRO A 352 -58.98 7.28 13.77
CA PRO A 352 -59.04 7.16 15.24
C PRO A 352 -58.35 5.91 15.80
N GLU A 353 -58.46 4.79 15.09
CA GLU A 353 -57.82 3.50 15.35
C GLU A 353 -56.31 3.45 14.95
N GLY A 354 -55.77 4.51 14.35
CA GLY A 354 -54.35 4.62 13.99
C GLY A 354 -54.00 4.13 12.58
N ALA A 355 -54.98 3.81 11.72
CA ALA A 355 -54.72 3.55 10.30
C ALA A 355 -54.27 4.82 9.57
N MET A 356 -53.43 4.70 8.55
CA MET A 356 -52.89 5.80 7.75
C MET A 356 -53.46 5.77 6.33
N TYR A 357 -54.10 6.87 5.93
CA TYR A 357 -54.56 7.13 4.59
C TYR A 357 -53.80 8.33 4.01
N VAL A 358 -53.57 8.37 2.70
CA VAL A 358 -52.71 9.39 2.06
C VAL A 358 -53.36 9.95 0.79
N SER A 359 -53.18 11.26 0.58
CA SER A 359 -53.30 11.90 -0.73
C SER A 359 -51.95 12.51 -1.14
N ILE A 360 -51.41 12.07 -2.26
CA ILE A 360 -50.09 12.46 -2.76
C ILE A 360 -50.16 13.86 -3.39
N ASN A 361 -49.20 14.72 -3.05
CA ASN A 361 -48.99 16.03 -3.63
C ASN A 361 -48.30 15.90 -5.01
N ARG A 362 -48.99 16.36 -6.05
CA ARG A 362 -48.54 16.33 -7.45
C ARG A 362 -47.89 17.65 -7.89
N GLY A 363 -47.45 18.47 -6.95
CA GLY A 363 -47.00 19.83 -7.20
C GLY A 363 -48.15 20.80 -7.42
N SER A 364 -47.84 22.01 -7.89
CA SER A 364 -48.78 23.12 -7.96
C SER A 364 -49.11 23.58 -9.38
N ILE A 365 -50.36 24.00 -9.59
CA ILE A 365 -50.78 24.79 -10.76
C ILE A 365 -51.09 26.21 -10.27
N ASP A 366 -50.48 27.22 -10.87
CA ASP A 366 -50.62 28.64 -10.51
C ASP A 366 -50.44 28.94 -9.00
N GLY A 367 -49.61 28.15 -8.31
CA GLY A 367 -49.35 28.26 -6.86
C GLY A 367 -50.33 27.50 -5.96
N ILE A 368 -51.27 26.75 -6.52
CA ILE A 368 -52.23 25.91 -5.78
C ILE A 368 -51.80 24.43 -5.86
N PRO A 369 -51.56 23.74 -4.73
CA PRO A 369 -51.13 22.34 -4.71
C PRO A 369 -52.25 21.38 -5.16
N MET A 370 -51.88 20.32 -5.87
CA MET A 370 -52.79 19.36 -6.50
C MET A 370 -52.65 17.97 -5.88
N PHE A 371 -53.68 17.47 -5.21
CA PHE A 371 -53.63 16.17 -4.52
C PHE A 371 -54.32 15.03 -5.27
N GLU A 372 -53.80 13.81 -5.09
CA GLU A 372 -54.36 12.54 -5.58
C GLU A 372 -54.52 11.55 -4.42
N TYR A 373 -55.75 11.18 -4.05
CA TYR A 373 -56.01 10.22 -2.97
C TYR A 373 -55.65 8.79 -3.38
N ILE A 374 -54.70 8.18 -2.66
CA ILE A 374 -54.21 6.82 -2.92
C ILE A 374 -54.74 5.78 -1.91
N GLY A 375 -55.60 6.18 -0.98
CA GLY A 375 -56.27 5.25 -0.06
C GLY A 375 -55.43 4.85 1.16
N LEU A 376 -55.61 3.61 1.60
CA LEU A 376 -55.03 3.07 2.84
C LEU A 376 -53.58 2.64 2.62
N VAL A 377 -52.64 3.35 3.23
CA VAL A 377 -51.19 3.08 3.13
C VAL A 377 -50.66 2.27 4.32
N ARG A 378 -51.25 2.40 5.51
CA ARG A 378 -50.93 1.55 6.68
C ARG A 378 -52.19 1.14 7.42
N ALA A 379 -52.42 -0.16 7.58
CA ALA A 379 -53.49 -0.67 8.43
C ALA A 379 -53.27 -0.33 9.91
N ALA A 380 -54.37 -0.23 10.67
CA ALA A 380 -54.33 0.04 12.11
C ALA A 380 -53.41 -0.93 12.87
N PRO A 381 -52.66 -0.47 13.89
CA PRO A 381 -51.70 -1.30 14.61
C PRO A 381 -52.35 -2.38 15.49
N GLY A 382 -53.59 -2.15 15.94
CA GLY A 382 -54.33 -3.05 16.80
C GLY A 382 -53.87 -3.05 18.26
N GLY A 383 -54.49 -3.92 19.06
CA GLY A 383 -54.35 -3.89 20.52
C GLY A 383 -54.89 -2.60 21.12
N ASP A 384 -54.26 -2.13 22.19
CA ASP A 384 -54.63 -0.89 22.89
C ASP A 384 -53.98 0.38 22.27
N MET A 385 -53.46 0.30 21.04
CA MET A 385 -52.85 1.43 20.33
C MET A 385 -53.82 2.09 19.34
N ALA A 386 -53.80 3.42 19.30
CA ALA A 386 -54.73 4.24 18.53
C ALA A 386 -54.04 5.49 17.92
N GLN A 387 -54.79 6.41 17.32
CA GLN A 387 -54.33 7.69 16.73
C GLN A 387 -53.30 8.45 17.59
N ILE A 388 -53.47 8.42 18.92
CA ILE A 388 -52.58 9.06 19.91
C ILE A 388 -51.18 8.46 19.97
N ASN A 389 -51.02 7.17 19.65
CA ASN A 389 -49.74 6.47 19.64
C ASN A 389 -48.95 6.73 18.35
N VAL A 390 -49.62 7.05 17.23
CA VAL A 390 -48.95 7.28 15.94
C VAL A 390 -48.09 8.54 15.99
N LYS A 391 -46.83 8.41 15.57
CA LYS A 391 -45.89 9.49 15.27
C LYS A 391 -45.34 9.22 13.87
N LEU A 392 -45.02 10.28 13.13
CA LEU A 392 -44.46 10.19 11.78
C LEU A 392 -43.21 11.08 11.71
N GLY A 393 -42.20 10.68 10.94
CA GLY A 393 -40.95 11.40 10.71
C GLY A 393 -39.97 10.55 9.91
N ASP A 394 -39.01 11.14 9.20
CA ASP A 394 -37.87 10.39 8.63
C ASP A 394 -36.92 9.98 9.78
N ILE A 395 -36.76 8.67 10.00
CA ILE A 395 -35.87 8.14 11.04
C ILE A 395 -34.52 7.69 10.48
N ASP A 396 -34.43 7.37 9.17
CA ASP A 396 -33.34 6.57 8.60
C ASP A 396 -32.62 7.18 7.37
N ASP A 397 -32.82 8.49 7.12
CA ASP A 397 -32.04 9.33 6.20
C ASP A 397 -32.20 8.92 4.71
N ASP A 398 -33.45 8.75 4.26
CA ASP A 398 -33.80 8.65 2.83
C ASP A 398 -34.88 9.63 2.33
N GLY A 399 -35.34 10.55 3.17
CA GLY A 399 -36.23 11.66 2.84
C GLY A 399 -37.72 11.33 2.88
N ARG A 400 -38.08 10.05 3.05
CA ARG A 400 -39.47 9.56 3.15
C ARG A 400 -39.92 9.50 4.61
N ILE A 401 -41.20 9.74 4.85
CA ILE A 401 -41.75 9.74 6.21
C ILE A 401 -42.11 8.33 6.70
N ASP A 402 -41.57 7.94 7.87
CA ASP A 402 -41.80 6.63 8.49
C ASP A 402 -43.04 6.60 9.38
N TYR A 403 -43.57 5.39 9.60
CA TYR A 403 -44.68 5.16 10.53
C TYR A 403 -44.16 4.64 11.86
N CYS A 404 -44.35 5.41 12.94
CA CYS A 404 -43.90 5.08 14.29
C CYS A 404 -45.05 4.98 15.31
N LEU A 405 -44.87 4.13 16.31
CA LEU A 405 -45.77 3.95 17.45
C LEU A 405 -45.02 4.19 18.75
N ILE A 406 -45.51 5.13 19.57
CA ILE A 406 -45.04 5.32 20.95
C ILE A 406 -45.87 4.48 21.93
N ALA A 407 -45.19 3.64 22.71
CA ALA A 407 -45.77 2.86 23.79
C ALA A 407 -45.95 3.70 25.07
N GLY A 408 -46.77 3.23 26.02
CA GLY A 408 -47.09 3.98 27.24
C GLY A 408 -45.92 4.22 28.22
N ASN A 409 -44.78 3.56 28.02
CA ASN A 409 -43.52 3.81 28.74
C ASN A 409 -42.61 4.85 28.03
N GLY A 410 -42.98 5.30 26.83
CA GLY A 410 -42.21 6.23 26.01
C GLY A 410 -41.26 5.59 25.00
N ASP A 411 -41.19 4.25 24.91
CA ASP A 411 -40.44 3.57 23.84
C ASP A 411 -41.14 3.78 22.48
N ILE A 412 -40.35 3.99 21.42
CA ILE A 412 -40.88 4.17 20.06
C ILE A 412 -40.37 3.06 19.15
N ARG A 413 -41.32 2.36 18.51
CA ARG A 413 -41.05 1.40 17.42
C ARG A 413 -41.47 2.01 16.08
N CYS A 414 -40.65 1.86 15.06
CA CYS A 414 -40.91 2.40 13.73
C CYS A 414 -40.89 1.34 12.63
N TRP A 415 -41.57 1.64 11.53
CA TRP A 415 -41.50 0.91 10.28
C TRP A 415 -41.10 1.89 9.18
N ARG A 416 -39.98 1.61 8.51
CA ARG A 416 -39.43 2.37 7.40
C ARG A 416 -40.38 2.36 6.20
N ASN A 417 -40.56 3.51 5.58
CA ASN A 417 -41.20 3.68 4.27
C ASN A 417 -40.23 3.25 3.14
N GLY A 418 -40.11 1.94 2.92
CA GLY A 418 -39.23 1.37 1.90
C GLY A 418 -39.90 1.32 0.52
N GLY A 419 -39.12 1.55 -0.54
CA GLY A 419 -39.60 1.46 -1.93
C GLY A 419 -39.03 2.56 -2.81
N GLN A 420 -39.57 2.68 -4.01
CA GLN A 420 -39.23 3.74 -5.00
C GLN A 420 -40.47 4.34 -5.68
N GLY A 421 -41.68 3.91 -5.30
CA GLY A 421 -42.94 4.46 -5.81
C GLY A 421 -43.63 5.40 -4.83
N GLU A 422 -44.90 5.66 -5.09
CA GLU A 422 -45.75 6.64 -4.38
C GLU A 422 -45.98 6.33 -2.90
N ALA A 423 -45.92 5.05 -2.52
CA ALA A 423 -46.22 4.64 -1.15
C ALA A 423 -45.58 3.27 -0.81
N PRO A 424 -45.40 2.97 0.49
CA PRO A 424 -44.87 1.69 1.00
C PRO A 424 -45.89 0.52 0.92
N THR A 425 -46.61 0.42 -0.20
CA THR A 425 -47.54 -0.68 -0.50
C THR A 425 -47.12 -1.43 -1.76
N SER A 426 -47.50 -2.71 -1.86
CA SER A 426 -47.16 -3.58 -2.99
C SER A 426 -47.77 -3.13 -4.33
N GLU A 427 -48.78 -2.25 -4.31
CA GLU A 427 -49.37 -1.66 -5.51
C GLU A 427 -48.42 -0.66 -6.18
N TYR A 428 -47.69 0.12 -5.38
CA TYR A 428 -46.67 1.08 -5.83
C TYR A 428 -45.24 0.52 -5.77
N GLY A 429 -45.08 -0.81 -5.57
CA GLY A 429 -43.78 -1.46 -5.44
C GLY A 429 -43.01 -1.13 -4.16
N GLY A 430 -43.66 -0.53 -3.16
CA GLY A 430 -43.11 -0.22 -1.85
C GLY A 430 -43.47 -1.26 -0.77
N TYR A 431 -42.89 -1.09 0.42
CA TYR A 431 -43.02 -1.98 1.55
C TYR A 431 -42.72 -1.28 2.88
N TRP A 432 -43.48 -1.61 3.93
CA TRP A 432 -43.15 -1.22 5.30
C TRP A 432 -42.11 -2.19 5.90
N GLN A 433 -40.94 -1.69 6.31
CA GLN A 433 -39.86 -2.50 6.89
C GLN A 433 -39.66 -2.21 8.38
N ASP A 434 -39.76 -3.22 9.25
CA ASP A 434 -39.71 -3.03 10.71
C ASP A 434 -38.30 -2.66 11.20
N LEU A 435 -38.15 -1.49 11.84
CA LEU A 435 -36.89 -0.98 12.39
C LEU A 435 -36.64 -1.42 13.84
N GLY A 436 -37.61 -2.08 14.49
CA GLY A 436 -37.57 -2.33 15.93
C GLY A 436 -37.76 -1.05 16.75
N VAL A 437 -37.38 -1.11 18.04
CA VAL A 437 -37.46 0.05 18.94
C VAL A 437 -36.29 0.99 18.63
N VAL A 438 -36.59 2.11 17.95
CA VAL A 438 -35.59 3.10 17.53
C VAL A 438 -35.24 4.10 18.63
N PHE A 439 -36.12 4.29 19.62
CA PHE A 439 -35.88 5.20 20.73
C PHE A 439 -36.39 4.60 22.04
N THR A 440 -35.49 4.41 23.01
CA THR A 440 -35.86 4.01 24.38
C THR A 440 -36.34 5.21 25.19
N GLY A 441 -37.52 5.11 25.80
CA GLY A 441 -38.20 6.19 26.50
C GLY A 441 -37.40 6.78 27.65
N LYS A 442 -37.40 8.13 27.76
CA LYS A 442 -36.62 8.87 28.78
C LYS A 442 -37.38 9.16 30.08
N GLY A 443 -38.52 8.49 30.31
CA GLY A 443 -39.32 8.66 31.53
C GLY A 443 -40.09 9.98 31.64
N MET A 444 -40.26 10.74 30.54
CA MET A 444 -40.89 12.07 30.54
C MET A 444 -42.41 12.07 30.85
N GLY A 445 -43.04 10.90 30.97
CA GLY A 445 -44.46 10.77 31.31
C GLY A 445 -45.37 10.83 30.08
N ASP A 446 -46.03 11.97 29.85
CA ASP A 446 -47.12 12.08 28.88
C ASP A 446 -46.63 11.99 27.41
N ILE A 447 -47.05 10.92 26.73
CA ILE A 447 -46.72 10.63 25.32
C ILE A 447 -47.29 11.64 24.33
N THR A 448 -48.31 12.44 24.71
CA THR A 448 -48.84 13.53 23.87
C THR A 448 -47.86 14.70 23.74
N GLY A 449 -46.82 14.75 24.59
CA GLY A 449 -45.70 15.67 24.45
C GLY A 449 -44.75 15.32 23.31
N VAL A 450 -44.71 14.07 22.82
CA VAL A 450 -43.71 13.66 21.82
C VAL A 450 -44.05 14.15 20.42
N ARG A 451 -43.05 14.73 19.75
CA ARG A 451 -43.03 15.09 18.32
C ARG A 451 -41.77 14.53 17.67
N PHE A 452 -41.86 14.33 16.36
CA PHE A 452 -40.71 14.20 15.46
C PHE A 452 -40.70 15.48 14.61
N VAL A 453 -39.56 16.17 14.57
CA VAL A 453 -39.38 17.48 13.90
C VAL A 453 -37.91 17.60 13.53
N ASP A 454 -37.57 18.03 12.31
CA ASP A 454 -36.21 18.51 12.00
C ASP A 454 -36.00 19.89 12.66
N ILE A 455 -35.18 19.96 13.72
CA ILE A 455 -34.93 21.21 14.46
C ILE A 455 -33.58 21.85 14.11
N ASN A 456 -32.72 21.16 13.36
CA ASN A 456 -31.36 21.60 13.05
C ASN A 456 -31.11 21.88 11.55
N GLY A 457 -32.03 21.48 10.66
CA GLY A 457 -31.95 21.67 9.21
C GLY A 457 -31.19 20.55 8.49
N ASP A 458 -31.34 19.30 8.92
CA ASP A 458 -30.61 18.15 8.37
C ASP A 458 -31.46 17.09 7.66
N PHE A 459 -32.78 17.33 7.60
CA PHE A 459 -33.85 16.51 6.99
C PHE A 459 -34.18 15.22 7.73
N ARG A 460 -33.46 14.86 8.79
CA ARG A 460 -33.79 13.74 9.68
C ARG A 460 -34.66 14.25 10.83
N SER A 461 -35.60 13.44 11.29
CA SER A 461 -36.54 13.88 12.34
C SER A 461 -35.98 13.70 13.74
N ASP A 462 -35.73 14.81 14.42
CA ASP A 462 -35.29 14.84 15.82
C ASP A 462 -36.44 14.48 16.78
N TRP A 463 -36.09 13.88 17.92
CA TRP A 463 -37.06 13.55 18.95
C TRP A 463 -37.24 14.75 19.89
N LEU A 464 -38.45 15.30 19.93
CA LEU A 464 -38.83 16.41 20.80
C LEU A 464 -39.89 15.94 21.80
N TRP A 465 -39.80 16.37 23.05
CA TRP A 465 -40.86 16.24 24.04
C TRP A 465 -41.24 17.57 24.67
N LEU A 466 -42.55 17.87 24.69
CA LEU A 466 -43.13 19.08 25.24
C LEU A 466 -43.84 18.81 26.57
N ASP A 467 -43.53 19.61 27.59
CA ASP A 467 -44.37 19.69 28.81
C ASP A 467 -45.64 20.52 28.57
N ASN A 468 -46.55 20.53 29.55
CA ASN A 468 -47.82 21.27 29.44
C ASN A 468 -47.66 22.78 29.18
N THR A 469 -46.54 23.38 29.60
CA THR A 469 -46.22 24.80 29.43
C THR A 469 -45.58 25.11 28.07
N GLY A 470 -45.34 24.08 27.26
CA GLY A 470 -44.70 24.16 25.96
C GLY A 470 -43.17 24.09 26.02
N LYS A 471 -42.55 23.79 27.17
CA LYS A 471 -41.10 23.64 27.30
C LYS A 471 -40.64 22.40 26.54
N VAL A 472 -39.61 22.54 25.70
CA VAL A 472 -39.12 21.47 24.81
C VAL A 472 -37.84 20.85 25.37
N THR A 473 -37.79 19.51 25.40
CA THR A 473 -36.57 18.72 25.58
C THR A 473 -36.28 17.95 24.29
N THR A 474 -35.04 17.95 23.81
CA THR A 474 -34.69 17.49 22.44
C THR A 474 -33.55 16.46 22.44
N TYR A 475 -33.65 15.47 21.55
CA TYR A 475 -32.57 14.55 21.15
C TYR A 475 -32.42 14.58 19.63
N ILE A 476 -31.21 14.86 19.13
CA ILE A 476 -30.91 14.97 17.69
C ILE A 476 -30.75 13.60 17.05
N ASN A 477 -31.33 13.39 15.87
CA ASN A 477 -31.17 12.20 15.04
C ASN A 477 -29.83 12.26 14.29
N ASN A 478 -28.87 11.41 14.65
CA ASN A 478 -27.60 11.31 13.93
C ASN A 478 -27.38 9.89 13.37
N ARG A 479 -26.76 9.80 12.19
CA ARG A 479 -26.49 8.52 11.52
C ARG A 479 -25.60 7.62 12.39
N GLY A 480 -26.19 6.53 12.87
CA GLY A 480 -25.55 5.58 13.78
C GLY A 480 -24.69 4.52 13.09
N THR A 481 -24.37 3.47 13.85
CA THR A 481 -23.59 2.28 13.45
C THR A 481 -24.26 1.01 13.99
N GLY A 482 -23.82 -0.16 13.53
CA GLY A 482 -24.31 -1.48 13.89
C GLY A 482 -24.90 -2.23 12.69
N LYS A 483 -24.48 -3.50 12.51
CA LYS A 483 -25.03 -4.40 11.49
C LYS A 483 -26.46 -4.86 11.84
N GLY A 484 -27.33 -4.86 10.84
CA GLY A 484 -28.72 -5.31 10.96
C GLY A 484 -29.66 -4.28 11.60
N THR A 485 -29.25 -3.00 11.69
CA THR A 485 -30.01 -1.96 12.37
C THR A 485 -29.80 -0.59 11.72
N LEU A 486 -30.86 0.20 11.64
CA LEU A 486 -30.83 1.61 11.20
C LEU A 486 -31.09 2.60 12.35
N ILE A 487 -31.20 2.12 13.58
CA ILE A 487 -31.45 2.94 14.78
C ILE A 487 -30.48 4.14 14.85
N PRO A 488 -30.95 5.38 15.04
CA PRO A 488 -30.11 6.56 15.19
C PRO A 488 -29.22 6.57 16.44
N ASP A 489 -28.13 7.32 16.35
CA ASP A 489 -27.25 7.67 17.47
C ASP A 489 -27.73 8.97 18.14
N TRP A 490 -28.83 8.85 18.92
CA TRP A 490 -29.59 9.96 19.50
C TRP A 490 -28.79 10.82 20.50
N VAL A 491 -28.44 12.05 20.10
CA VAL A 491 -27.66 13.00 20.94
C VAL A 491 -28.60 13.86 21.78
N SER A 492 -28.51 13.79 23.11
CA SER A 492 -29.26 14.69 23.99
C SER A 492 -28.71 16.11 23.96
N VAL A 493 -29.54 17.10 23.62
CA VAL A 493 -29.19 18.53 23.72
C VAL A 493 -29.90 19.25 24.87
N GLY A 494 -30.62 18.49 25.71
CA GLY A 494 -31.30 19.01 26.90
C GLY A 494 -32.54 19.83 26.56
N THR A 495 -32.73 20.96 27.25
CA THR A 495 -33.85 21.89 27.00
C THR A 495 -33.48 22.89 25.91
N THR A 496 -34.17 22.83 24.78
CA THR A 496 -34.02 23.81 23.69
C THR A 496 -34.89 25.04 23.94
N HIS A 497 -36.18 24.84 24.24
CA HIS A 497 -37.14 25.92 24.42
C HIS A 497 -37.65 25.97 25.86
N ALA A 498 -37.66 27.16 26.48
CA ALA A 498 -38.12 27.36 27.85
C ALA A 498 -39.64 27.18 28.05
N GLY A 499 -40.42 27.22 26.97
CA GLY A 499 -41.88 27.18 26.99
C GLY A 499 -42.52 28.57 27.14
N ILE A 500 -43.85 28.62 27.02
CA ILE A 500 -44.67 29.84 27.16
C ILE A 500 -45.00 30.12 28.63
N GLY A 501 -44.83 29.14 29.52
CA GLY A 501 -45.11 29.28 30.96
C GLY A 501 -46.61 29.25 31.31
N VAL A 502 -47.47 28.83 30.38
CA VAL A 502 -48.94 28.77 30.54
C VAL A 502 -49.40 27.31 30.39
N GLU A 503 -50.14 26.80 31.38
CA GLU A 503 -50.70 25.44 31.34
C GLU A 503 -51.59 25.22 30.10
N GLY A 504 -51.40 24.07 29.44
CA GLY A 504 -52.12 23.71 28.22
C GLY A 504 -51.51 24.27 26.92
N ALA A 505 -50.46 25.10 26.99
CA ALA A 505 -49.77 25.61 25.79
C ALA A 505 -49.28 24.49 24.85
N LYS A 506 -48.97 23.29 25.38
CA LYS A 506 -48.59 22.08 24.62
C LYS A 506 -49.48 21.75 23.40
N ALA A 507 -50.79 22.03 23.48
CA ALA A 507 -51.72 21.79 22.38
C ALA A 507 -51.70 22.89 21.31
N ARG A 508 -51.20 24.09 21.67
CA ARG A 508 -51.08 25.29 20.84
C ARG A 508 -49.70 25.46 20.21
N ILE A 509 -48.70 24.66 20.63
CA ILE A 509 -47.39 24.66 20.00
C ILE A 509 -47.43 23.87 18.69
N LYS A 510 -46.91 24.50 17.64
CA LYS A 510 -46.58 23.90 16.35
C LYS A 510 -45.11 24.16 16.06
N PHE A 511 -44.56 23.35 15.17
CA PHE A 511 -43.27 23.60 14.54
C PHE A 511 -43.52 23.76 13.05
N GLY A 512 -42.73 24.62 12.41
CA GLY A 512 -42.78 24.85 10.98
C GLY A 512 -41.66 25.80 10.58
N ASN A 513 -41.07 25.56 9.42
CA ASN A 513 -39.96 26.31 8.85
C ASN A 513 -40.51 27.56 8.13
N ILE A 514 -40.85 28.63 8.87
CA ILE A 514 -41.54 29.81 8.33
C ILE A 514 -40.54 30.82 7.75
N TYR A 515 -39.39 30.99 8.41
CA TYR A 515 -38.35 31.93 8.03
C TYR A 515 -37.10 31.21 7.49
N PRO A 516 -36.39 31.77 6.50
CA PRO A 516 -35.09 31.24 6.09
C PRO A 516 -34.11 31.27 7.27
N GLY A 517 -33.60 30.10 7.63
CA GLY A 517 -32.72 29.87 8.78
C GLY A 517 -31.29 29.54 8.39
N ASN A 518 -30.46 29.21 9.37
CA ASN A 518 -29.23 28.47 9.10
C ASN A 518 -29.63 27.00 8.86
N ARG A 519 -29.47 26.51 7.63
CA ARG A 519 -29.97 25.19 7.16
C ARG A 519 -31.48 24.94 7.26
N ASN A 520 -32.30 25.93 7.62
CA ASN A 520 -33.77 25.88 7.62
C ASN A 520 -34.41 24.86 8.61
N GLY A 521 -33.80 24.62 9.77
CA GLY A 521 -34.43 23.87 10.86
C GLY A 521 -35.66 24.60 11.44
N ALA A 522 -36.70 23.86 11.86
CA ALA A 522 -38.04 24.42 12.09
C ALA A 522 -38.14 25.49 13.20
N ASP A 523 -39.01 26.49 13.00
CA ASP A 523 -39.34 27.53 13.98
C ASP A 523 -40.33 27.01 15.03
N TYR A 524 -40.36 27.65 16.22
CA TYR A 524 -41.28 27.34 17.30
C TYR A 524 -42.45 28.33 17.32
N VAL A 525 -43.67 27.82 17.22
CA VAL A 525 -44.88 28.62 16.98
C VAL A 525 -45.92 28.38 18.07
N TYR A 526 -46.36 29.42 18.75
CA TYR A 526 -47.49 29.38 19.69
C TYR A 526 -48.73 30.02 19.09
N ILE A 527 -49.82 29.25 18.97
CA ILE A 527 -51.12 29.75 18.50
C ILE A 527 -51.85 30.45 19.67
N GLU A 528 -51.52 31.72 19.85
CA GLU A 528 -52.14 32.61 20.83
C GLU A 528 -53.56 33.00 20.38
N SER A 529 -54.49 33.12 21.32
CA SER A 529 -55.94 33.20 21.01
C SER A 529 -56.66 34.18 21.95
N ASP A 530 -56.81 35.44 21.53
CA ASP A 530 -57.47 36.47 22.31
C ASP A 530 -59.00 36.45 22.10
N GLN A 531 -59.78 36.23 23.16
CA GLN A 531 -61.24 36.23 23.07
C GLN A 531 -61.79 37.66 22.98
N ARG A 532 -62.46 38.00 21.87
CA ARG A 532 -63.05 39.35 21.64
C ARG A 532 -64.42 39.56 22.28
N GLY A 533 -65.19 38.48 22.46
CA GLY A 533 -66.59 38.55 22.88
C GLY A 533 -67.47 37.56 22.10
N PRO A 534 -68.81 37.59 22.26
CA PRO A 534 -69.71 36.74 21.51
C PRO A 534 -69.94 37.24 20.08
N SER A 535 -70.13 36.29 19.16
CA SER A 535 -70.65 36.53 17.81
C SER A 535 -72.14 36.93 17.85
N THR A 536 -72.71 37.30 16.71
CA THR A 536 -74.16 37.49 16.53
C THR A 536 -75.00 36.25 16.85
N GLY A 537 -74.39 35.06 16.88
CA GLY A 537 -75.01 33.80 17.33
C GLY A 537 -74.71 33.42 18.79
N GLY A 538 -74.06 34.29 19.58
CA GLY A 538 -73.71 34.05 20.98
C GLY A 538 -72.44 33.21 21.22
N ALA A 539 -72.00 32.41 20.25
CA ALA A 539 -70.75 31.65 20.35
C ALA A 539 -69.51 32.58 20.37
N PRO A 540 -68.45 32.27 21.14
CA PRO A 540 -67.29 33.15 21.31
C PRO A 540 -66.48 33.34 20.02
N VAL A 541 -66.02 34.58 19.80
CA VAL A 541 -65.11 35.00 18.73
C VAL A 541 -63.71 35.16 19.30
N TYR A 542 -62.72 34.64 18.58
CA TYR A 542 -61.30 34.73 18.91
C TYR A 542 -60.51 35.42 17.80
N ASP A 543 -59.51 36.20 18.20
CA ASP A 543 -58.40 36.65 17.37
C ASP A 543 -57.24 35.67 17.58
N HIS A 544 -56.91 34.87 16.57
CA HIS A 544 -55.76 33.96 16.57
C HIS A 544 -54.53 34.63 15.99
N HIS A 545 -53.40 34.50 16.67
CA HIS A 545 -52.09 35.00 16.27
C HIS A 545 -51.06 33.87 16.30
N LEU A 546 -50.12 33.89 15.35
CA LEU A 546 -48.95 33.02 15.40
C LEU A 546 -47.85 33.80 16.13
N HIS A 547 -47.59 33.48 17.40
CA HIS A 547 -46.40 34.00 18.07
C HIS A 547 -45.23 33.10 17.71
N VAL A 548 -44.28 33.61 16.90
CA VAL A 548 -43.17 32.81 16.35
C VAL A 548 -41.84 33.16 16.99
N TRP A 549 -41.07 32.12 17.29
CA TRP A 549 -39.65 32.17 17.62
C TRP A 549 -38.87 31.50 16.49
N ARG A 550 -38.22 32.33 15.67
CA ARG A 550 -37.45 31.91 14.50
C ARG A 550 -36.20 31.17 14.93
N ASN A 551 -35.95 29.99 14.37
CA ASN A 551 -34.78 29.17 14.67
C ASN A 551 -33.51 29.81 14.10
N THR A 552 -32.52 29.97 14.97
CA THR A 552 -31.18 30.52 14.64
C THR A 552 -30.07 29.62 15.19
N GLY A 553 -30.41 28.38 15.56
CA GLY A 553 -29.47 27.38 16.04
C GLY A 553 -28.52 26.88 14.95
N SER A 554 -27.56 26.05 15.36
CA SER A 554 -26.57 25.45 14.46
C SER A 554 -25.87 24.27 15.09
N GLY A 555 -25.35 23.37 14.26
CA GLY A 555 -24.56 22.21 14.69
C GLY A 555 -25.38 20.93 14.72
N GLY A 556 -24.70 19.79 14.84
CA GLY A 556 -25.31 18.46 14.87
C GLY A 556 -25.86 17.96 13.54
N THR A 557 -25.76 18.74 12.46
CA THR A 557 -26.27 18.38 11.12
C THR A 557 -25.29 17.52 10.33
N GLN A 558 -24.02 17.43 10.78
CA GLN A 558 -22.93 16.80 10.04
C GLN A 558 -22.00 16.01 10.95
N LEU A 559 -21.58 14.85 10.48
CA LEU A 559 -20.61 13.98 11.14
C LEU A 559 -19.29 13.96 10.37
N LYS A 560 -18.18 13.68 11.06
CA LYS A 560 -16.83 13.70 10.47
C LYS A 560 -16.69 12.77 9.27
N GLY A 561 -17.31 11.59 9.34
CA GLY A 561 -17.35 10.60 8.27
C GLY A 561 -18.14 11.05 7.03
N ASP A 562 -18.97 12.10 7.11
CA ASP A 562 -19.74 12.58 5.95
C ASP A 562 -18.86 13.26 4.90
N GLY A 563 -17.58 13.46 5.21
CA GLY A 563 -16.59 14.08 4.33
C GLY A 563 -15.70 13.08 3.58
N VAL A 564 -15.89 11.77 3.72
CA VAL A 564 -14.98 10.81 3.09
C VAL A 564 -15.18 10.70 1.58
N PHE A 565 -14.06 10.75 0.86
CA PHE A 565 -13.87 10.39 -0.53
C PHE A 565 -12.58 9.58 -0.65
N TYR A 566 -12.49 8.70 -1.65
CA TYR A 566 -11.32 7.87 -1.93
C TYR A 566 -10.99 7.96 -3.40
N CYS A 567 -9.73 8.16 -3.74
CA CYS A 567 -9.27 8.37 -5.10
C CYS A 567 -7.74 8.36 -5.16
N ASP A 568 -7.11 7.78 -6.17
CA ASP A 568 -5.67 7.93 -6.40
C ASP A 568 -5.34 9.37 -6.85
N MET A 569 -5.09 10.25 -5.87
CA MET A 569 -4.79 11.66 -6.13
C MET A 569 -3.32 11.87 -6.54
N ARG A 570 -2.45 10.89 -6.27
CA ARG A 570 -0.99 11.00 -6.48
C ARG A 570 -0.46 10.17 -7.66
N GLY A 571 -1.25 9.25 -8.20
CA GLY A 571 -0.90 8.39 -9.34
C GLY A 571 -0.06 7.17 -8.93
N THR A 572 -0.40 6.56 -7.80
CA THR A 572 0.33 5.44 -7.17
C THR A 572 -0.18 4.05 -7.54
N GLY A 573 -1.36 3.94 -8.14
CA GLY A 573 -2.11 2.70 -8.35
C GLY A 573 -2.97 2.29 -7.14
N ALA A 574 -3.00 3.10 -6.09
CA ALA A 574 -3.75 2.88 -4.86
C ALA A 574 -4.53 4.14 -4.49
N ASP A 575 -5.73 3.98 -3.93
CA ASP A 575 -6.55 5.13 -3.56
C ASP A 575 -5.95 5.87 -2.35
N ASP A 576 -5.86 7.19 -2.48
CA ASP A 576 -5.66 8.10 -1.37
C ASP A 576 -7.01 8.37 -0.70
N TYR A 577 -6.95 8.77 0.57
CA TYR A 577 -8.12 9.24 1.30
C TYR A 577 -8.19 10.78 1.18
N VAL A 578 -9.35 11.32 0.82
CA VAL A 578 -9.60 12.77 0.77
C VAL A 578 -10.76 13.09 1.70
N TRP A 579 -10.55 14.00 2.64
CA TRP A 579 -11.63 14.56 3.47
C TRP A 579 -12.14 15.86 2.87
N VAL A 580 -13.46 16.00 2.70
CA VAL A 580 -14.12 17.16 2.10
C VAL A 580 -15.15 17.75 3.06
N SER A 581 -14.99 19.04 3.39
CA SER A 581 -15.95 19.79 4.23
C SER A 581 -17.24 20.11 3.46
N SER A 582 -18.31 20.50 4.17
CA SER A 582 -19.55 20.96 3.52
C SER A 582 -19.41 22.25 2.73
N ALA A 583 -18.37 23.05 2.96
CA ALA A 583 -18.04 24.22 2.14
C ALA A 583 -17.16 23.87 0.92
N GLY A 584 -16.86 22.58 0.71
CA GLY A 584 -16.05 22.11 -0.41
C GLY A 584 -14.55 22.35 -0.23
N GLU A 585 -14.04 22.37 0.99
CA GLU A 585 -12.58 22.31 1.24
C GLU A 585 -12.10 20.86 1.26
N GLY A 586 -11.10 20.52 0.44
CA GLY A 586 -10.53 19.17 0.35
C GLY A 586 -9.17 19.05 1.02
N TYR A 587 -8.95 17.98 1.78
CA TYR A 587 -7.73 17.69 2.54
C TYR A 587 -7.23 16.26 2.22
N LEU A 588 -5.97 16.13 1.79
CA LEU A 588 -5.39 14.87 1.32
C LEU A 588 -4.78 14.03 2.45
N TYR A 589 -4.92 12.71 2.36
CA TYR A 589 -4.26 11.71 3.18
C TYR A 589 -3.68 10.66 2.23
N GLY A 590 -2.38 10.78 1.93
CA GLY A 590 -1.74 9.98 0.89
C GLY A 590 -1.46 8.54 1.33
N ASN A 591 -1.83 7.55 0.52
CA ASN A 591 -1.67 6.14 0.84
C ASN A 591 -0.19 5.70 0.70
N ILE A 592 0.32 5.02 1.72
CA ILE A 592 1.69 4.48 1.77
C ILE A 592 1.73 2.99 2.17
N HIS A 593 0.60 2.29 2.04
CA HIS A 593 0.43 0.88 2.42
C HIS A 593 0.92 0.53 3.84
N SER A 594 0.91 1.51 4.76
CA SER A 594 1.33 1.33 6.16
C SER A 594 0.25 1.79 7.15
N PRO A 595 -0.94 1.14 7.18
CA PRO A 595 -2.04 1.53 8.07
C PRO A 595 -1.61 1.62 9.55
N PRO A 596 -2.11 2.61 10.33
CA PRO A 596 -3.03 3.69 9.97
C PRO A 596 -2.29 5.00 9.61
N ARG A 597 -1.13 4.93 8.96
CA ARG A 597 -0.33 6.11 8.55
C ARG A 597 -0.59 6.49 7.09
N TRP A 598 -0.57 7.80 6.85
CA TRP A 598 -0.74 8.42 5.54
C TRP A 598 0.41 9.43 5.33
N ASP A 599 0.82 9.65 4.09
CA ASP A 599 1.83 10.66 3.73
C ASP A 599 1.56 11.24 2.33
N PRO A 600 1.28 12.54 2.19
CA PRO A 600 1.16 13.53 3.27
C PRO A 600 -0.12 13.31 4.10
N GLU A 601 -0.09 13.69 5.38
CA GLU A 601 -1.24 13.58 6.29
C GLU A 601 -1.91 14.95 6.52
N GLY A 602 -3.06 15.17 5.87
CA GLY A 602 -3.95 16.30 6.10
C GLY A 602 -3.69 17.67 5.42
N PRO A 603 -2.80 17.87 4.42
CA PRO A 603 -2.72 19.17 3.75
C PRO A 603 -4.01 19.49 2.97
N LYS A 604 -4.50 20.72 3.10
CA LYS A 604 -5.59 21.26 2.26
C LYS A 604 -5.11 21.33 0.80
N ILE A 605 -5.77 20.59 -0.08
CA ILE A 605 -5.47 20.51 -1.51
C ILE A 605 -6.40 21.34 -2.38
N PHE A 606 -7.65 21.61 -1.96
CA PHE A 606 -8.57 22.48 -2.72
C PHE A 606 -9.57 23.22 -1.82
N GLU A 607 -10.22 24.23 -2.41
CA GLU A 607 -11.36 24.96 -1.86
C GLU A 607 -12.28 25.31 -3.03
N ALA A 608 -13.44 24.65 -3.09
CA ALA A 608 -14.38 24.76 -4.20
C ALA A 608 -15.52 25.75 -3.95
N GLY A 609 -15.88 26.01 -2.68
CA GLY A 609 -16.95 26.95 -2.33
C GLY A 609 -18.36 26.45 -2.66
N VAL A 610 -18.56 25.13 -2.75
CA VAL A 610 -19.82 24.45 -3.09
C VAL A 610 -20.11 23.34 -2.08
N ASP A 611 -21.37 22.92 -1.96
CA ASP A 611 -21.73 21.80 -1.09
C ASP A 611 -21.06 20.50 -1.53
N ARG A 612 -20.67 19.66 -0.56
CA ARG A 612 -20.00 18.37 -0.83
C ARG A 612 -20.80 17.40 -1.72
N LYS A 613 -22.14 17.53 -1.82
CA LYS A 613 -22.98 16.77 -2.78
C LYS A 613 -22.71 17.16 -4.24
N ALA A 614 -22.15 18.33 -4.52
CA ALA A 614 -21.72 18.77 -5.85
C ALA A 614 -20.35 18.22 -6.29
N ILE A 615 -19.54 17.71 -5.35
CA ILE A 615 -18.13 17.33 -5.61
C ILE A 615 -18.02 15.86 -6.01
N ARG A 616 -17.18 15.56 -7.02
CA ARG A 616 -16.69 14.21 -7.33
C ARG A 616 -15.18 14.26 -7.56
N LEU A 617 -14.53 13.13 -7.34
CA LEU A 617 -13.13 12.90 -7.71
C LEU A 617 -13.12 11.76 -8.73
N ALA A 618 -12.52 11.97 -9.91
CA ALA A 618 -12.37 10.94 -10.95
C ALA A 618 -11.40 11.42 -12.05
N ASP A 619 -10.63 10.50 -12.63
CA ASP A 619 -9.65 10.78 -13.70
C ASP A 619 -10.36 11.20 -15.00
N PHE A 620 -10.18 12.45 -15.45
CA PHE A 620 -10.82 12.98 -16.66
C PHE A 620 -9.91 12.92 -17.89
N ASP A 621 -8.62 13.29 -17.75
CA ASP A 621 -7.71 13.39 -18.90
C ASP A 621 -7.08 12.03 -19.30
N GLY A 622 -7.08 11.05 -18.38
CA GLY A 622 -6.55 9.71 -18.54
C GLY A 622 -5.17 9.49 -17.93
N ASP A 623 -4.55 10.48 -17.26
CA ASP A 623 -3.15 10.40 -16.81
C ASP A 623 -2.88 9.46 -15.61
N GLY A 624 -3.92 8.92 -14.98
CA GLY A 624 -3.82 8.01 -13.83
C GLY A 624 -4.03 8.66 -12.47
N LYS A 625 -4.36 9.95 -12.42
CA LYS A 625 -4.73 10.67 -11.20
C LYS A 625 -6.20 11.09 -11.24
N CYS A 626 -6.82 11.17 -10.07
CA CYS A 626 -8.17 11.73 -9.97
C CYS A 626 -8.18 13.26 -10.09
N ASP A 627 -9.04 13.76 -10.98
CA ASP A 627 -9.38 15.18 -11.14
C ASP A 627 -10.58 15.58 -10.29
N LEU A 628 -10.74 16.87 -10.02
CA LEU A 628 -11.86 17.41 -9.24
C LEU A 628 -12.99 17.85 -10.18
N TRP A 629 -14.18 17.31 -9.98
CA TRP A 629 -15.39 17.67 -10.72
C TRP A 629 -16.38 18.42 -9.82
N LEU A 630 -16.90 19.55 -10.29
CA LEU A 630 -17.89 20.39 -9.62
C LEU A 630 -19.19 20.40 -10.44
N VAL A 631 -20.23 19.75 -9.91
CA VAL A 631 -21.49 19.45 -10.63
C VAL A 631 -22.59 20.45 -10.27
N ASP A 632 -23.20 21.08 -11.27
CA ASP A 632 -24.47 21.77 -11.11
C ASP A 632 -25.63 20.77 -10.90
N ARG A 633 -26.44 21.01 -9.86
CA ARG A 633 -27.54 20.13 -9.44
C ARG A 633 -28.63 19.98 -10.50
N MET A 634 -28.98 21.07 -11.19
CA MET A 634 -30.20 21.14 -11.99
C MET A 634 -29.99 20.65 -13.43
N THR A 635 -28.77 20.80 -13.95
CA THR A 635 -28.43 20.46 -15.33
C THR A 635 -27.45 19.30 -15.45
N GLY A 636 -26.70 18.97 -14.39
CA GLY A 636 -25.59 18.03 -14.45
C GLY A 636 -24.41 18.53 -15.28
N ALA A 637 -24.35 19.83 -15.63
CA ALA A 637 -23.15 20.43 -16.19
C ALA A 637 -22.04 20.40 -15.15
N ALA A 638 -20.82 19.99 -15.54
CA ALA A 638 -19.71 19.83 -14.60
C ALA A 638 -18.48 20.62 -15.04
N GLU A 639 -17.93 21.40 -14.10
CA GLU A 639 -16.61 22.01 -14.19
C GLU A 639 -15.53 21.04 -13.72
N VAL A 640 -14.40 20.99 -14.42
CA VAL A 640 -13.27 20.11 -14.08
C VAL A 640 -12.02 20.93 -13.78
N TRP A 641 -11.34 20.60 -12.68
CA TRP A 641 -9.98 21.03 -12.37
C TRP A 641 -9.06 19.83 -12.49
N ILE A 642 -8.12 19.91 -13.43
CA ILE A 642 -7.19 18.83 -13.69
C ILE A 642 -6.09 18.83 -12.62
N ASN A 643 -5.87 17.66 -12.03
CA ASN A 643 -4.86 17.37 -11.03
C ASN A 643 -3.47 17.37 -11.68
N LYS A 644 -2.58 18.20 -11.14
CA LYS A 644 -1.16 18.25 -11.51
C LYS A 644 -0.29 18.18 -10.24
N TRP A 645 -0.47 17.09 -9.51
CA TRP A 645 0.38 16.63 -8.42
C TRP A 645 1.81 16.37 -8.89
N ASP A 646 2.79 16.93 -8.18
CA ASP A 646 4.22 16.72 -8.40
C ASP A 646 4.79 15.81 -7.30
N THR A 647 5.26 14.62 -7.72
CA THR A 647 5.91 13.63 -6.84
C THR A 647 7.30 14.07 -6.36
N GLY A 648 7.96 15.00 -7.05
CA GLY A 648 9.28 15.51 -6.69
C GLY A 648 9.26 16.55 -5.55
N SER A 649 8.24 17.42 -5.51
CA SER A 649 8.06 18.40 -4.43
C SER A 649 6.97 18.04 -3.41
N GLY A 650 6.17 17.00 -3.66
CA GLY A 650 5.08 16.57 -2.78
C GLY A 650 3.93 17.58 -2.71
N ARG A 651 3.60 18.22 -3.84
CA ARG A 651 2.65 19.34 -3.89
C ARG A 651 1.56 19.13 -4.93
N MET A 652 0.34 19.54 -4.56
CA MET A 652 -0.79 19.62 -5.46
C MET A 652 -0.82 20.95 -6.21
N SER A 653 -1.22 20.91 -7.48
CA SER A 653 -1.60 22.10 -8.25
C SER A 653 -2.76 21.74 -9.19
N TRP A 654 -3.54 22.74 -9.61
CA TRP A 654 -4.79 22.56 -10.35
C TRP A 654 -4.83 23.38 -11.63
N ASP A 655 -5.15 22.73 -12.74
CA ASP A 655 -5.35 23.34 -14.05
C ASP A 655 -6.86 23.37 -14.37
N LYS A 656 -7.50 24.53 -14.17
CA LYS A 656 -8.97 24.68 -14.20
C LYS A 656 -9.48 24.84 -15.63
N ARG A 657 -10.36 23.93 -16.08
CA ARG A 657 -10.96 23.97 -17.43
C ARG A 657 -12.28 24.72 -17.51
N GLY A 658 -12.96 24.96 -16.39
CA GLY A 658 -14.37 25.36 -16.43
C GLY A 658 -15.25 24.18 -16.85
N VAL A 659 -16.45 24.45 -17.37
CA VAL A 659 -17.41 23.41 -17.78
C VAL A 659 -16.93 22.65 -19.02
N VAL A 660 -16.76 21.34 -18.88
CA VAL A 660 -16.23 20.46 -19.96
C VAL A 660 -17.23 19.44 -20.50
N THR A 661 -18.44 19.35 -19.95
CA THR A 661 -19.40 18.29 -20.34
C THR A 661 -20.10 18.52 -21.69
N GLY A 662 -19.86 19.65 -22.37
CA GLY A 662 -20.44 19.97 -23.67
C GLY A 662 -21.96 19.93 -23.64
N ASN A 663 -22.54 18.94 -24.30
CA ASN A 663 -23.99 18.68 -24.34
C ASN A 663 -24.47 17.59 -23.35
N ALA A 664 -23.58 16.91 -22.62
CA ALA A 664 -23.98 15.88 -21.65
C ALA A 664 -24.66 16.54 -20.42
N ARG A 665 -25.84 16.04 -20.05
CA ARG A 665 -26.70 16.60 -18.99
C ARG A 665 -27.30 15.49 -18.14
N CYS A 666 -27.61 15.82 -16.90
CA CYS A 666 -28.23 14.92 -15.94
C CYS A 666 -29.15 15.73 -15.02
N THR A 667 -30.46 15.64 -15.26
CA THR A 667 -31.50 16.35 -14.49
C THR A 667 -31.90 15.62 -13.20
N GLU A 668 -31.32 14.44 -12.97
CA GLU A 668 -31.59 13.55 -11.83
C GLU A 668 -31.07 14.08 -10.47
N GLY A 669 -30.23 15.13 -10.51
CA GLY A 669 -29.81 15.95 -9.37
C GLY A 669 -29.28 15.18 -8.16
N TRP A 670 -29.84 15.49 -6.99
CA TRP A 670 -29.65 14.78 -5.73
C TRP A 670 -30.80 15.09 -4.76
N GLY A 671 -31.18 14.12 -3.94
CA GLY A 671 -32.15 14.26 -2.84
C GLY A 671 -31.51 14.84 -1.56
N VAL A 672 -32.21 14.68 -0.44
CA VAL A 672 -31.75 15.20 0.87
C VAL A 672 -30.54 14.42 1.40
N GLY A 673 -30.66 13.08 1.47
CA GLY A 673 -29.69 12.17 2.08
C GLY A 673 -28.32 12.17 1.41
N LEU A 674 -27.29 11.84 2.20
CA LEU A 674 -25.88 12.12 1.90
C LEU A 674 -25.32 11.49 0.59
N TYR A 675 -25.92 10.39 0.13
CA TYR A 675 -25.46 9.57 -1.01
C TYR A 675 -26.46 9.45 -2.17
N ASP A 676 -27.65 10.05 -2.04
CA ASP A 676 -28.63 10.10 -3.12
C ASP A 676 -28.18 11.11 -4.18
N LEU A 677 -27.42 10.63 -5.17
CA LEU A 677 -26.76 11.49 -6.17
C LEU A 677 -26.99 10.89 -7.56
N GLY A 678 -27.63 11.64 -8.46
CA GLY A 678 -27.92 11.19 -9.82
C GLY A 678 -26.69 11.09 -10.71
N LEU A 679 -25.81 12.12 -10.70
CA LEU A 679 -24.60 12.11 -11.51
C LEU A 679 -23.40 11.47 -10.78
N ARG A 680 -22.79 10.48 -11.42
CA ARG A 680 -21.63 9.69 -10.96
C ARG A 680 -20.59 9.59 -12.11
N PHE A 681 -19.32 9.33 -11.80
CA PHE A 681 -18.23 9.29 -12.81
C PHE A 681 -17.31 8.09 -12.66
N HIS A 682 -17.23 7.25 -13.71
CA HIS A 682 -16.46 5.99 -13.71
C HIS A 682 -16.05 5.57 -15.12
N ASP A 683 -14.92 4.89 -15.24
CA ASP A 683 -14.41 4.27 -16.49
C ASP A 683 -15.24 3.01 -16.81
N ILE A 684 -16.26 3.14 -17.67
CA ILE A 684 -17.17 2.04 -17.98
C ILE A 684 -16.68 1.19 -19.17
N ASN A 685 -15.69 1.68 -19.91
CA ASN A 685 -15.19 1.10 -21.16
C ASN A 685 -13.75 0.54 -21.09
N GLY A 686 -12.98 0.86 -20.05
CA GLY A 686 -11.59 0.43 -19.83
C GLY A 686 -10.52 1.27 -20.54
N ASP A 687 -10.86 2.44 -21.09
CA ASP A 687 -9.93 3.33 -21.81
C ASP A 687 -9.04 4.18 -20.90
N GLY A 688 -9.44 4.31 -19.63
CA GLY A 688 -8.71 5.01 -18.59
C GLY A 688 -9.33 6.34 -18.15
N ARG A 689 -10.48 6.75 -18.70
CA ARG A 689 -11.16 8.00 -18.38
C ARG A 689 -12.50 7.77 -17.71
N ALA A 690 -12.88 8.66 -16.81
CA ALA A 690 -14.17 8.60 -16.15
C ALA A 690 -15.29 9.11 -17.08
N ASP A 691 -16.22 8.21 -17.39
CA ASP A 691 -17.40 8.47 -18.21
C ASP A 691 -18.52 9.11 -17.38
N TYR A 692 -19.44 9.77 -18.09
CA TYR A 692 -20.55 10.53 -17.51
C TYR A 692 -21.75 9.58 -17.27
N LEU A 693 -22.10 9.28 -16.00
CA LEU A 693 -23.16 8.33 -15.66
C LEU A 693 -24.32 8.98 -14.90
N CYS A 694 -25.49 9.06 -15.51
CA CYS A 694 -26.69 9.67 -14.96
C CYS A 694 -27.70 8.60 -14.49
N MET A 695 -28.06 8.62 -13.21
CA MET A 695 -28.78 7.54 -12.53
C MET A 695 -30.13 7.99 -11.95
N GLU A 696 -31.20 7.38 -12.46
CA GLU A 696 -32.57 7.48 -11.93
C GLU A 696 -32.65 6.87 -10.51
N PRO A 697 -33.62 7.28 -9.66
CA PRO A 697 -33.77 6.75 -8.30
C PRO A 697 -33.78 5.22 -8.23
N ASN A 698 -34.44 4.56 -9.19
CA ASN A 698 -34.55 3.10 -9.33
C ASN A 698 -33.26 2.39 -9.82
N GLY A 699 -32.13 3.10 -9.97
CA GLY A 699 -30.85 2.57 -10.43
C GLY A 699 -30.71 2.35 -11.94
N ARG A 700 -31.70 2.71 -12.78
CA ARG A 700 -31.50 2.80 -14.24
C ARG A 700 -30.47 3.89 -14.51
N THR A 701 -29.48 3.58 -15.34
CA THR A 701 -28.37 4.50 -15.64
C THR A 701 -28.28 4.72 -17.13
N THR A 702 -28.35 5.99 -17.54
CA THR A 702 -27.89 6.44 -18.86
C THR A 702 -26.46 6.95 -18.76
N GLY A 703 -25.73 7.00 -19.88
CA GLY A 703 -24.36 7.48 -19.83
C GLY A 703 -23.77 7.91 -21.16
N ALA A 704 -22.66 8.64 -21.09
CA ALA A 704 -21.92 9.14 -22.24
C ALA A 704 -20.41 9.00 -22.02
N LEU A 705 -19.70 8.46 -23.03
CA LEU A 705 -18.26 8.18 -22.95
C LEU A 705 -17.42 9.46 -23.04
N ASN A 706 -16.37 9.57 -22.22
CA ASN A 706 -15.50 10.73 -22.11
C ASN A 706 -14.38 10.73 -23.16
N LEU A 707 -14.69 11.25 -24.36
CA LEU A 707 -13.70 11.43 -25.43
C LEU A 707 -12.96 12.79 -25.32
N GLY A 708 -12.94 13.40 -24.13
CA GLY A 708 -12.26 14.65 -23.81
C GLY A 708 -13.16 15.89 -23.74
N GLU A 709 -12.54 17.07 -23.64
CA GLU A 709 -13.21 18.34 -23.38
C GLU A 709 -14.32 18.66 -24.39
N ASN A 710 -15.54 18.80 -23.87
CA ASN A 710 -16.79 19.03 -24.61
C ASN A 710 -17.14 17.94 -25.65
N ASN A 711 -16.53 16.76 -25.55
CA ASN A 711 -16.62 15.66 -26.51
C ASN A 711 -17.12 14.37 -25.84
N PHE A 712 -18.37 14.37 -25.39
CA PHE A 712 -19.00 13.19 -24.76
C PHE A 712 -19.88 12.43 -25.77
N LYS A 713 -19.63 11.14 -25.97
CA LYS A 713 -20.46 10.28 -26.86
C LYS A 713 -21.61 9.66 -26.06
N ASP A 714 -22.84 10.13 -26.28
CA ASP A 714 -24.04 9.52 -25.71
C ASP A 714 -24.16 8.03 -26.09
N MET A 715 -24.39 7.18 -25.08
CA MET A 715 -24.56 5.73 -25.19
C MET A 715 -25.99 5.28 -24.81
N GLY A 716 -26.91 6.22 -24.58
CA GLY A 716 -28.27 5.94 -24.12
C GLY A 716 -28.27 5.26 -22.74
N GLN A 717 -29.06 4.20 -22.58
CA GLN A 717 -29.05 3.40 -21.36
C GLN A 717 -27.80 2.50 -21.34
N VAL A 718 -26.93 2.69 -20.35
CA VAL A 718 -25.77 1.81 -20.11
C VAL A 718 -26.10 0.68 -19.13
N LYS A 719 -27.05 0.90 -18.19
CA LYS A 719 -27.50 -0.10 -17.21
C LYS A 719 -29.01 0.00 -16.97
N ARG A 720 -29.73 -1.12 -17.09
CA ARG A 720 -31.15 -1.22 -16.71
C ARG A 720 -31.34 -1.10 -15.19
N SER A 721 -32.52 -0.66 -14.75
CA SER A 721 -32.95 -0.77 -13.34
C SER A 721 -33.00 -2.23 -12.88
N GLU A 722 -32.75 -2.47 -11.60
CA GLU A 722 -33.06 -3.74 -10.91
C GLU A 722 -34.03 -3.52 -9.74
N GLY A 723 -34.67 -2.35 -9.64
CA GLY A 723 -35.62 -1.99 -8.57
C GLY A 723 -34.99 -1.53 -7.25
N TYR A 724 -33.67 -1.33 -7.20
CA TYR A 724 -32.97 -0.83 -6.01
C TYR A 724 -32.82 0.69 -6.00
N ASP A 725 -32.79 1.25 -4.80
CA ASP A 725 -32.65 2.68 -4.52
C ASP A 725 -31.19 3.16 -4.71
N ARG A 726 -30.98 4.18 -5.56
CA ARG A 726 -29.66 4.77 -5.81
C ARG A 726 -29.02 5.39 -4.56
N ALA A 727 -29.79 5.75 -3.54
CA ALA A 727 -29.28 6.29 -2.27
C ALA A 727 -28.48 5.24 -1.47
N THR A 728 -28.70 3.95 -1.74
CA THR A 728 -27.90 2.85 -1.16
C THR A 728 -26.53 2.65 -1.83
N LEU A 729 -26.15 3.52 -2.78
CA LEU A 729 -24.83 3.51 -3.41
C LEU A 729 -23.86 4.49 -2.72
N THR A 730 -23.02 3.92 -1.88
CA THR A 730 -22.01 4.58 -1.03
C THR A 730 -20.97 5.36 -1.84
N ARG A 731 -20.45 6.48 -1.32
CA ARG A 731 -19.67 7.48 -2.09
C ARG A 731 -18.40 7.02 -2.84
N SER A 732 -17.82 5.86 -2.54
CA SER A 732 -16.75 5.26 -3.36
C SER A 732 -17.29 4.71 -4.68
N SER A 733 -18.49 4.13 -4.65
CA SER A 733 -19.26 3.64 -5.81
C SER A 733 -19.80 4.78 -6.71
N VAL A 734 -19.13 5.94 -6.69
CA VAL A 734 -19.61 7.23 -7.22
C VAL A 734 -18.46 8.09 -7.79
N GLY A 735 -17.23 7.89 -7.33
CA GLY A 735 -16.08 8.66 -7.75
C GLY A 735 -14.78 7.86 -7.67
N GLY A 736 -14.23 7.56 -8.84
CA GLY A 736 -12.79 7.60 -9.07
C GLY A 736 -11.93 6.51 -8.45
N CYS A 737 -11.78 5.41 -9.17
CA CYS A 737 -10.45 4.97 -9.61
C CYS A 737 -10.62 4.10 -10.87
N LYS A 738 -9.59 4.01 -11.72
CA LYS A 738 -9.51 3.14 -12.91
C LYS A 738 -9.79 1.63 -12.65
N ARG A 739 -10.00 1.21 -11.39
CA ARG A 739 -10.05 -0.19 -10.91
C ARG A 739 -10.90 -0.39 -9.64
N GLN A 740 -11.92 0.44 -9.42
CA GLN A 740 -13.05 0.08 -8.56
C GLN A 740 -14.20 -0.23 -9.53
N VAL A 741 -14.42 -1.48 -9.98
CA VAL A 741 -14.64 -2.67 -9.14
C VAL A 741 -13.85 -3.90 -9.63
N THR A 742 -14.40 -5.13 -9.65
CA THR A 742 -13.62 -6.38 -9.52
C THR A 742 -13.86 -7.44 -10.62
N HIS A 743 -12.89 -7.56 -11.51
CA HIS A 743 -12.51 -8.89 -12.02
C HIS A 743 -11.73 -9.69 -10.94
N TRP A 744 -11.72 -11.03 -10.99
CA TRP A 744 -11.99 -11.89 -12.15
C TRP A 744 -13.13 -12.90 -11.96
N VAL A 745 -13.81 -13.21 -13.06
CA VAL A 745 -14.06 -14.61 -13.47
C VAL A 745 -13.51 -14.76 -14.88
N SER A 746 -12.76 -15.83 -15.13
CA SER A 746 -12.36 -16.23 -16.49
C SER A 746 -13.07 -17.53 -16.87
N PRO A 747 -13.91 -17.54 -17.92
CA PRO A 747 -14.39 -18.76 -18.53
C PRO A 747 -13.34 -19.31 -19.50
N VAL A 748 -12.67 -20.39 -19.09
CA VAL A 748 -12.09 -21.45 -19.94
C VAL A 748 -11.62 -21.04 -21.37
N VAL A 749 -10.39 -20.47 -21.46
CA VAL A 749 -9.38 -20.70 -22.54
C VAL A 749 -9.73 -20.25 -24.00
N PRO A 750 -8.84 -19.56 -24.75
CA PRO A 750 -7.79 -18.60 -24.36
C PRO A 750 -7.76 -17.30 -25.23
N SER A 751 -7.40 -16.16 -24.62
CA SER A 751 -6.77 -15.02 -25.32
C SER A 751 -5.40 -14.71 -24.69
N ASP A 752 -4.60 -13.87 -25.33
CA ASP A 752 -3.16 -13.70 -25.09
C ASP A 752 -2.78 -12.49 -24.20
N ASP A 753 -3.77 -11.88 -23.54
CA ASP A 753 -3.64 -10.66 -22.74
C ASP A 753 -3.51 -10.91 -21.22
N SER A 754 -2.32 -10.62 -20.68
CA SER A 754 -1.94 -10.89 -19.29
C SER A 754 -2.22 -9.73 -18.30
N VAL A 755 -3.40 -9.11 -18.39
CA VAL A 755 -3.81 -7.96 -17.53
C VAL A 755 -5.31 -8.09 -17.21
N GLY A 756 -5.77 -7.50 -16.10
CA GLY A 756 -7.21 -7.33 -15.82
C GLY A 756 -7.96 -6.61 -16.94
N ASP A 757 -9.26 -6.87 -17.04
CA ASP A 757 -10.23 -6.30 -17.99
C ASP A 757 -10.33 -4.75 -17.94
N LYS A 758 -10.09 -4.16 -16.75
CA LYS A 758 -10.19 -2.74 -16.40
C LYS A 758 -11.61 -2.15 -16.33
N LEU A 759 -12.67 -2.95 -16.35
CA LEU A 759 -14.04 -2.42 -16.37
C LEU A 759 -14.58 -2.18 -14.96
N VAL A 760 -15.43 -1.15 -14.82
CA VAL A 760 -16.14 -0.85 -13.57
C VAL A 760 -17.44 -1.65 -13.47
N ASP A 761 -17.57 -2.49 -12.45
CA ASP A 761 -18.83 -3.19 -12.10
C ASP A 761 -19.87 -2.25 -11.46
N PHE A 762 -21.11 -2.75 -11.33
CA PHE A 762 -22.17 -2.09 -10.57
C PHE A 762 -22.39 -2.84 -9.24
N LEU A 763 -22.27 -2.14 -8.10
CA LEU A 763 -22.57 -2.69 -6.77
C LEU A 763 -23.99 -2.31 -6.31
N TRP A 764 -24.56 -3.08 -5.38
CA TRP A 764 -25.68 -2.66 -4.53
C TRP A 764 -25.42 -3.09 -3.08
N VAL A 765 -25.57 -2.17 -2.12
CA VAL A 765 -25.27 -2.38 -0.70
C VAL A 765 -26.56 -2.44 0.10
N ASP A 766 -26.73 -3.47 0.93
CA ASP A 766 -27.89 -3.53 1.84
C ASP A 766 -27.84 -2.42 2.90
N LYS A 767 -28.91 -1.62 2.99
CA LYS A 767 -28.98 -0.45 3.89
C LYS A 767 -28.73 -0.85 5.35
N PHE A 768 -29.25 -2.00 5.81
CA PHE A 768 -29.22 -2.44 7.21
C PHE A 768 -27.91 -3.10 7.61
N ASN A 769 -27.30 -3.86 6.71
CA ASN A 769 -26.31 -4.86 7.10
C ASN A 769 -24.99 -4.81 6.33
N GLY A 770 -24.90 -4.00 5.26
CA GLY A 770 -23.67 -3.76 4.49
C GLY A 770 -23.25 -4.91 3.57
N ASP A 771 -23.99 -6.03 3.54
CA ASP A 771 -23.76 -7.10 2.57
C ASP A 771 -24.02 -6.53 1.15
N THR A 772 -23.13 -6.85 0.20
CA THR A 772 -23.06 -6.12 -1.07
C THR A 772 -23.09 -7.06 -2.25
N TRP A 773 -24.06 -6.87 -3.15
CA TRP A 773 -24.20 -7.60 -4.41
C TRP A 773 -23.45 -6.88 -5.53
N VAL A 774 -23.02 -7.63 -6.55
CA VAL A 774 -22.26 -7.10 -7.70
C VAL A 774 -22.86 -7.62 -9.00
N TRP A 775 -22.93 -6.75 -10.00
CA TRP A 775 -23.21 -7.07 -11.40
C TRP A 775 -21.94 -6.78 -12.18
N ARG A 776 -21.26 -7.82 -12.68
CA ARG A 776 -20.04 -7.66 -13.48
C ARG A 776 -20.32 -6.89 -14.77
N ASN A 777 -19.45 -5.96 -15.11
CA ASN A 777 -19.41 -5.36 -16.44
C ASN A 777 -18.70 -6.33 -17.41
N GLU A 778 -19.42 -6.80 -18.43
CA GLU A 778 -18.92 -7.73 -19.45
C GLU A 778 -18.62 -7.00 -20.77
N GLY A 779 -18.42 -5.67 -20.70
CA GLY A 779 -18.07 -4.81 -21.81
C GLY A 779 -19.24 -4.20 -22.58
N GLN A 780 -18.90 -3.31 -23.50
CA GLN A 780 -19.84 -2.66 -24.41
C GLN A 780 -20.34 -3.67 -25.48
N MET A 781 -21.62 -3.60 -25.81
CA MET A 781 -22.21 -4.29 -26.96
C MET A 781 -21.71 -3.68 -28.29
N PRO A 782 -21.73 -4.45 -29.40
CA PRO A 782 -21.51 -3.94 -30.75
C PRO A 782 -22.44 -2.76 -31.08
N GLU A 783 -21.98 -1.84 -31.94
CA GLU A 783 -22.74 -0.62 -32.23
C GLU A 783 -24.09 -0.92 -32.91
N GLY A 784 -25.19 -0.54 -32.23
CA GLY A 784 -26.56 -0.84 -32.63
C GLY A 784 -27.18 -2.07 -31.96
N GLU A 785 -26.40 -2.88 -31.23
CA GLU A 785 -26.92 -3.97 -30.39
C GLU A 785 -27.25 -3.52 -28.97
N LEU A 786 -28.26 -4.13 -28.36
CA LEU A 786 -28.71 -3.84 -26.99
C LEU A 786 -29.02 -5.13 -26.23
N VAL A 787 -28.59 -5.22 -24.97
CA VAL A 787 -28.91 -6.32 -24.05
C VAL A 787 -29.81 -5.82 -22.93
N SER A 788 -31.05 -6.32 -22.87
CA SER A 788 -32.13 -5.75 -22.03
C SER A 788 -32.28 -4.22 -22.17
N GLY A 789 -32.14 -3.70 -23.40
CA GLY A 789 -32.19 -2.27 -23.69
C GLY A 789 -30.93 -1.48 -23.30
N SER A 790 -29.87 -2.14 -22.82
CA SER A 790 -28.62 -1.52 -22.39
C SER A 790 -27.51 -1.68 -23.44
N THR A 791 -26.66 -0.67 -23.62
CA THR A 791 -25.47 -0.71 -24.49
C THR A 791 -24.27 -1.42 -23.87
N PHE A 792 -24.31 -1.75 -22.57
CA PHE A 792 -23.32 -2.58 -21.89
C PHE A 792 -23.94 -3.87 -21.35
N ARG A 793 -23.14 -4.94 -21.29
CA ARG A 793 -23.56 -6.25 -20.80
C ARG A 793 -23.24 -6.38 -19.31
N TRP A 794 -24.22 -6.91 -18.56
CA TRP A 794 -24.16 -6.98 -17.10
C TRP A 794 -24.54 -8.38 -16.59
N THR A 795 -23.61 -9.04 -15.89
CA THR A 795 -23.86 -10.36 -15.25
C THR A 795 -24.07 -10.17 -13.75
N LYS A 796 -25.30 -10.32 -13.25
CA LYS A 796 -25.53 -10.39 -11.80
C LYS A 796 -24.83 -11.62 -11.23
N LEU A 797 -23.98 -11.42 -10.22
CA LEU A 797 -23.31 -12.53 -9.53
C LEU A 797 -24.27 -13.17 -8.52
N GLU A 798 -24.13 -14.48 -8.31
CA GLU A 798 -24.96 -15.21 -7.34
C GLU A 798 -24.55 -14.84 -5.91
N GLY A 799 -25.55 -14.41 -5.11
CA GLY A 799 -25.35 -13.97 -3.73
C GLY A 799 -24.64 -12.61 -3.56
N PRO A 800 -24.56 -12.11 -2.31
CA PRO A 800 -23.66 -11.01 -1.97
C PRO A 800 -22.21 -11.46 -2.10
N ARG A 801 -21.30 -10.50 -2.31
CA ARG A 801 -19.87 -10.70 -2.53
C ARG A 801 -19.02 -10.12 -1.40
N TYR A 802 -19.46 -9.01 -0.82
CA TYR A 802 -18.90 -8.51 0.44
C TYR A 802 -19.87 -8.80 1.58
N GLN A 803 -19.32 -9.20 2.73
CA GLN A 803 -20.04 -9.37 3.99
C GLN A 803 -19.86 -8.09 4.80
N GLY A 804 -20.97 -7.44 5.16
CA GLY A 804 -20.96 -6.16 5.83
C GLY A 804 -20.46 -6.22 7.27
N ALA A 805 -19.76 -5.16 7.68
CA ALA A 805 -19.34 -4.93 9.06
C ALA A 805 -20.32 -3.99 9.81
N ASP A 806 -21.09 -3.19 9.06
CA ASP A 806 -21.97 -2.12 9.54
C ASP A 806 -23.18 -1.98 8.61
N ARG A 807 -24.10 -1.07 8.93
CA ARG A 807 -25.14 -0.61 8.00
C ARG A 807 -24.53 -0.03 6.71
N GLY A 808 -25.21 -0.23 5.58
CA GLY A 808 -24.66 0.07 4.24
C GLY A 808 -24.16 1.50 4.05
N ALA A 809 -24.81 2.49 4.68
CA ALA A 809 -24.42 3.90 4.66
C ALA A 809 -23.05 4.22 5.32
N ASN A 810 -22.44 3.25 5.99
CA ASN A 810 -21.12 3.34 6.62
C ASN A 810 -20.07 2.49 5.88
N MET A 811 -20.44 1.81 4.80
CA MET A 811 -19.54 1.00 3.98
C MET A 811 -19.01 1.77 2.77
N HIS A 812 -17.83 1.40 2.29
CA HIS A 812 -17.12 1.96 1.14
C HIS A 812 -16.25 0.87 0.48
N PHE A 813 -15.81 1.13 -0.76
CA PHE A 813 -15.22 0.16 -1.69
C PHE A 813 -13.86 0.58 -2.33
N PRO A 814 -12.96 1.31 -1.64
CA PRO A 814 -11.73 1.84 -2.22
C PRO A 814 -10.65 0.78 -2.49
N ASN A 815 -9.74 1.03 -3.43
CA ASN A 815 -8.54 0.24 -3.71
C ASN A 815 -7.35 0.72 -2.85
N LEU A 816 -7.45 0.58 -1.52
CA LEU A 816 -6.41 0.97 -0.56
C LEU A 816 -5.20 0.01 -0.56
N GLY A 817 -5.41 -1.25 -0.94
CA GLY A 817 -4.36 -2.25 -1.11
C GLY A 817 -3.52 -2.08 -2.37
N GLY A 818 -3.90 -1.21 -3.31
CA GLY A 818 -3.16 -0.96 -4.55
C GLY A 818 -3.21 -2.11 -5.57
N LEU A 819 -4.03 -3.14 -5.33
CA LEU A 819 -4.15 -4.34 -6.16
C LEU A 819 -5.06 -4.15 -7.39
N GLY A 820 -5.67 -2.97 -7.53
CA GLY A 820 -6.71 -2.73 -8.54
C GLY A 820 -8.00 -3.48 -8.23
N ARG A 821 -8.36 -3.56 -6.95
CA ARG A 821 -9.55 -4.26 -6.46
C ARG A 821 -10.21 -3.43 -5.36
N ALA A 822 -11.53 -3.45 -5.32
CA ALA A 822 -12.30 -2.76 -4.30
C ALA A 822 -12.14 -3.47 -2.93
N ASP A 823 -11.36 -2.89 -2.02
CA ASP A 823 -11.31 -3.32 -0.61
C ASP A 823 -12.61 -2.97 0.09
N PHE A 824 -12.95 -3.72 1.15
CA PHE A 824 -14.16 -3.45 1.91
C PHE A 824 -13.83 -2.56 3.11
N HIS A 825 -14.43 -1.39 3.19
CA HIS A 825 -14.01 -0.32 4.10
C HIS A 825 -15.17 0.25 4.92
N GLN A 826 -15.10 0.17 6.26
CA GLN A 826 -16.08 0.75 7.17
C GLN A 826 -15.60 2.09 7.70
N VAL A 827 -16.43 3.13 7.59
CA VAL A 827 -16.20 4.46 8.20
C VAL A 827 -17.22 4.67 9.31
N ILE A 828 -16.74 4.87 10.55
CA ILE A 828 -17.59 5.20 11.69
C ILE A 828 -18.02 6.68 11.58
N PRO A 829 -19.31 7.02 11.39
CA PRO A 829 -19.72 8.37 11.01
C PRO A 829 -19.26 9.46 11.98
N ARG A 830 -19.50 9.29 13.29
CA ARG A 830 -19.20 10.30 14.32
C ARG A 830 -17.70 10.60 14.46
N THR A 831 -16.83 9.59 14.34
CA THR A 831 -15.41 9.73 14.65
C THR A 831 -14.51 9.79 13.41
N ASN A 832 -14.99 9.32 12.26
CA ASN A 832 -14.21 9.11 11.04
C ASN A 832 -12.99 8.16 11.24
N VAL A 833 -13.04 7.35 12.30
CA VAL A 833 -12.21 6.13 12.43
C VAL A 833 -12.72 5.13 11.40
N ALA A 834 -11.81 4.45 10.72
CA ALA A 834 -12.18 3.54 9.66
C ALA A 834 -11.29 2.30 9.60
N TYR A 835 -11.89 1.19 9.16
CA TYR A 835 -11.30 -0.15 9.11
C TYR A 835 -11.42 -0.73 7.70
N THR A 836 -10.37 -1.38 7.22
CA THR A 836 -10.33 -2.00 5.88
C THR A 836 -10.08 -3.49 5.98
N TRP A 837 -11.00 -4.27 5.41
CA TRP A 837 -10.83 -5.68 5.06
C TRP A 837 -10.32 -5.73 3.61
N PHE A 838 -9.02 -5.95 3.44
CA PHE A 838 -8.41 -5.90 2.12
C PHE A 838 -8.93 -7.03 1.22
N ASN A 839 -9.25 -6.70 -0.02
CA ASN A 839 -9.78 -7.62 -1.02
C ASN A 839 -8.64 -8.37 -1.72
N VAL A 840 -7.87 -9.11 -0.93
CA VAL A 840 -6.94 -10.14 -1.41
C VAL A 840 -7.71 -11.40 -1.85
N CYS A 841 -7.02 -12.34 -2.51
CA CYS A 841 -7.64 -13.64 -2.81
C CYS A 841 -7.75 -14.54 -1.58
N PRO A 842 -8.73 -15.46 -1.53
CA PRO A 842 -8.80 -16.49 -0.48
C PRO A 842 -7.56 -17.39 -0.51
N GLY A 843 -6.57 -17.10 0.35
CA GLY A 843 -5.26 -17.74 0.31
C GLY A 843 -4.10 -16.88 -0.19
N GLY A 844 -4.31 -15.60 -0.51
CA GLY A 844 -3.26 -14.66 -0.92
C GLY A 844 -2.94 -13.59 0.13
N GLY A 845 -2.89 -13.87 1.44
CA GLY A 845 -2.72 -15.17 2.10
C GLY A 845 -3.98 -15.90 2.62
N THR A 846 -3.76 -17.05 3.27
CA THR A 846 -4.62 -17.75 4.27
C THR A 846 -5.61 -18.88 3.84
N GLY A 847 -5.16 -19.96 3.15
CA GLY A 847 -5.89 -21.25 3.00
C GLY A 847 -5.01 -22.42 2.44
N PRO A 848 -5.38 -23.72 2.40
CA PRO A 848 -4.35 -24.79 2.22
C PRO A 848 -3.85 -25.07 0.79
N ALA A 849 -2.53 -24.98 0.53
CA ALA A 849 -1.89 -25.38 -0.74
C ALA A 849 -1.99 -26.90 -1.01
N GLN A 850 -2.25 -27.26 -2.27
CA GLN A 850 -1.93 -28.60 -2.77
C GLN A 850 -0.50 -28.58 -3.32
N ASP A 851 0.38 -29.41 -2.78
CA ASP A 851 1.74 -29.53 -3.31
C ASP A 851 1.73 -30.11 -4.74
N ASP A 852 2.48 -29.49 -5.66
CA ASP A 852 2.65 -29.95 -7.04
C ASP A 852 3.15 -31.40 -7.16
N GLN A 853 3.85 -31.87 -6.13
CA GLN A 853 4.38 -33.21 -5.95
C GLN A 853 4.30 -33.56 -4.46
N ASP A 854 4.04 -34.83 -4.13
CA ASP A 854 4.06 -35.35 -2.76
C ASP A 854 5.40 -34.98 -2.07
N PRO A 855 5.41 -34.26 -0.93
CA PRO A 855 6.65 -33.84 -0.26
C PRO A 855 7.59 -34.97 0.16
N SER A 856 7.16 -36.23 0.18
CA SER A 856 8.05 -37.38 0.36
C SER A 856 8.95 -37.67 -0.86
N VAL A 857 8.67 -37.05 -2.01
CA VAL A 857 9.46 -37.15 -3.25
C VAL A 857 10.50 -36.04 -3.31
N ASP A 858 11.76 -36.44 -3.42
CA ASP A 858 12.88 -35.54 -3.73
C ASP A 858 12.74 -35.04 -5.19
N PRO A 859 12.67 -33.70 -5.44
CA PRO A 859 12.60 -33.15 -6.80
C PRO A 859 13.91 -33.28 -7.59
N GLN A 860 14.98 -33.80 -6.97
CA GLN A 860 16.30 -34.05 -7.55
C GLN A 860 16.94 -32.79 -8.11
N LEU A 861 17.15 -31.80 -7.24
CA LEU A 861 18.06 -30.70 -7.54
C LEU A 861 19.52 -31.22 -7.57
N PRO A 862 20.37 -30.75 -8.52
CA PRO A 862 21.78 -31.13 -8.60
C PRO A 862 22.56 -30.97 -7.27
N THR A 863 22.98 -32.07 -6.67
CA THR A 863 23.73 -32.05 -5.40
C THR A 863 25.19 -31.62 -5.57
N ASP A 864 25.82 -31.90 -6.72
CA ASP A 864 27.19 -31.53 -7.04
C ASP A 864 27.26 -30.24 -7.89
N LEU A 865 27.01 -29.08 -7.28
CA LEU A 865 27.38 -27.76 -7.82
C LEU A 865 28.71 -27.26 -7.22
N ALA A 866 29.67 -28.17 -7.02
CA ALA A 866 30.97 -27.84 -6.46
C ALA A 866 31.82 -26.95 -7.40
N PRO A 867 32.48 -25.89 -6.90
CA PRO A 867 33.48 -25.16 -7.68
C PRO A 867 34.60 -26.12 -8.11
N ARG A 868 34.96 -26.09 -9.41
CA ARG A 868 35.77 -27.14 -10.04
C ARG A 868 37.28 -26.92 -9.92
N ARG A 869 37.99 -28.05 -9.94
CA ARG A 869 39.43 -28.22 -9.67
C ARG A 869 40.35 -27.52 -10.67
N TRP A 870 41.47 -27.03 -10.14
CA TRP A 870 42.84 -26.89 -10.71
C TRP A 870 42.97 -26.90 -12.25
N PRO A 871 43.33 -25.77 -12.89
CA PRO A 871 43.68 -25.70 -14.31
C PRO A 871 45.01 -26.38 -14.68
N THR A 872 45.14 -26.75 -15.95
CA THR A 872 46.41 -27.03 -16.64
C THR A 872 47.30 -25.77 -16.75
N PRO A 873 48.62 -25.90 -17.00
CA PRO A 873 49.52 -24.75 -17.05
C PRO A 873 49.13 -23.73 -18.12
N HIS A 874 48.74 -22.55 -17.65
CA HIS A 874 48.72 -21.27 -18.37
C HIS A 874 49.88 -20.41 -17.86
N ASN A 875 50.08 -19.22 -18.45
CA ASN A 875 50.93 -18.17 -17.88
C ASN A 875 50.50 -17.86 -16.43
N TYR A 876 51.35 -17.15 -15.69
CA TYR A 876 51.05 -16.84 -14.29
C TYR A 876 51.56 -15.47 -13.85
N ILE A 877 50.95 -14.91 -12.81
CA ILE A 877 51.26 -13.57 -12.29
C ILE A 877 52.08 -13.68 -11.00
N SER A 878 53.00 -12.74 -10.75
CA SER A 878 53.60 -12.58 -9.42
C SER A 878 53.46 -11.16 -8.88
N PHE A 879 52.61 -11.05 -7.86
CA PHE A 879 52.34 -9.87 -7.06
C PHE A 879 53.23 -9.82 -5.81
N GLY A 880 53.40 -8.63 -5.25
CA GLY A 880 53.93 -8.48 -3.90
C GLY A 880 55.06 -7.48 -3.75
N ASP A 881 55.85 -7.67 -2.70
CA ASP A 881 56.83 -6.73 -2.20
C ASP A 881 58.30 -7.05 -2.60
N SER A 882 59.25 -6.58 -1.81
CA SER A 882 60.68 -6.87 -1.90
C SER A 882 61.02 -8.37 -1.97
N TYR A 883 60.18 -9.22 -1.38
CA TYR A 883 60.37 -10.66 -1.26
C TYR A 883 60.17 -11.37 -2.61
N SER A 884 59.01 -11.17 -3.25
CA SER A 884 58.75 -11.68 -4.61
C SER A 884 59.52 -10.93 -5.69
N ALA A 885 59.87 -9.65 -5.50
CA ALA A 885 60.81 -8.95 -6.38
C ALA A 885 62.24 -9.56 -6.36
N GLY A 886 62.62 -10.24 -5.28
CA GLY A 886 63.90 -10.96 -5.14
C GLY A 886 65.09 -10.08 -4.78
N ILE A 887 64.90 -9.05 -3.96
CA ILE A 887 66.01 -8.18 -3.56
C ILE A 887 67.06 -8.95 -2.74
N GLY A 888 68.31 -8.98 -3.24
CA GLY A 888 69.40 -9.75 -2.64
C GLY A 888 69.51 -11.20 -3.11
N ALA A 889 68.80 -11.60 -4.17
CA ALA A 889 68.92 -12.92 -4.81
C ALA A 889 70.03 -13.03 -5.89
N ASN A 890 70.97 -12.08 -5.90
CA ASN A 890 72.20 -12.07 -6.70
C ASN A 890 72.04 -12.39 -8.21
N CYS A 891 71.50 -11.44 -8.98
CA CYS A 891 70.96 -11.70 -10.32
C CYS A 891 70.91 -10.44 -11.21
N GLY A 892 70.57 -10.61 -12.48
CA GLY A 892 70.26 -9.52 -13.40
C GLY A 892 68.99 -8.76 -13.01
N TRP A 893 69.01 -7.43 -13.13
CA TRP A 893 67.83 -6.58 -12.91
C TRP A 893 66.93 -6.55 -14.13
N ILE A 894 65.62 -6.69 -13.91
CA ILE A 894 64.61 -6.79 -14.98
C ILE A 894 63.99 -5.41 -15.26
N TYR A 895 64.14 -4.94 -16.51
CA TYR A 895 63.54 -3.70 -17.02
C TYR A 895 62.59 -4.05 -18.18
N ASP A 896 61.33 -3.62 -18.11
CA ASP A 896 60.29 -3.96 -19.08
C ASP A 896 59.20 -2.88 -19.15
N LYS A 897 58.02 -3.21 -19.71
CA LYS A 897 56.88 -2.28 -19.83
C LYS A 897 56.33 -1.83 -18.45
N PHE A 898 56.39 -2.68 -17.43
CA PHE A 898 55.90 -2.41 -16.07
C PHE A 898 56.87 -1.51 -15.30
N ASP A 899 58.17 -1.81 -15.33
CA ASP A 899 59.21 -0.98 -14.69
C ASP A 899 60.40 -0.74 -15.63
N GLN A 900 60.25 0.28 -16.48
CA GLN A 900 61.31 0.78 -17.36
C GLN A 900 62.48 1.43 -16.59
N SER A 901 62.30 1.70 -15.29
CA SER A 901 63.25 2.47 -14.46
C SER A 901 64.10 1.63 -13.51
N GLY A 902 63.76 0.35 -13.30
CA GLY A 902 64.36 -0.51 -12.27
C GLY A 902 63.97 -0.12 -10.83
N SER A 903 63.00 0.79 -10.66
CA SER A 903 62.53 1.29 -9.36
C SER A 903 62.01 0.18 -8.45
N CYS A 904 61.34 -0.83 -9.02
CA CYS A 904 60.77 -1.98 -8.32
C CYS A 904 61.81 -3.05 -7.98
N ARG A 905 63.05 -2.95 -8.48
CA ARG A 905 64.17 -3.88 -8.17
C ARG A 905 63.80 -5.36 -8.32
N ARG A 906 63.13 -5.71 -9.43
CA ARG A 906 62.83 -7.09 -9.81
C ARG A 906 64.07 -7.76 -10.40
N CYS A 907 64.30 -9.02 -10.06
CA CYS A 907 65.57 -9.70 -10.34
C CYS A 907 65.37 -11.14 -10.86
N GLU A 908 66.21 -11.60 -11.79
CA GLU A 908 66.10 -12.94 -12.42
C GLU A 908 66.39 -14.11 -11.46
N GLY A 909 66.92 -13.84 -10.26
CA GLY A 909 67.10 -14.81 -9.18
C GLY A 909 65.93 -14.85 -8.19
N SER A 910 64.90 -14.02 -8.39
CA SER A 910 63.69 -14.02 -7.57
C SER A 910 62.96 -15.38 -7.62
N TYR A 911 62.24 -15.75 -6.56
CA TYR A 911 61.50 -17.03 -6.55
C TYR A 911 60.50 -17.16 -7.72
N PRO A 912 59.81 -16.09 -8.20
CA PRO A 912 58.94 -16.21 -9.35
C PRO A 912 59.68 -16.53 -10.65
N TRP A 913 60.87 -15.96 -10.85
CA TRP A 913 61.69 -16.27 -12.02
C TRP A 913 62.29 -17.68 -11.93
N GLN A 914 62.75 -18.11 -10.75
CA GLN A 914 63.24 -19.47 -10.53
C GLN A 914 62.17 -20.54 -10.80
N LEU A 915 60.90 -20.29 -10.46
CA LEU A 915 59.78 -21.21 -10.74
C LEU A 915 59.67 -21.57 -12.23
N LEU A 916 59.94 -20.63 -13.15
CA LEU A 916 59.95 -20.91 -14.60
C LEU A 916 61.04 -21.93 -15.01
N THR A 917 62.12 -22.03 -14.23
CA THR A 917 63.27 -22.90 -14.51
C THR A 917 63.20 -24.26 -13.82
N ALA A 918 62.21 -24.47 -12.94
CA ALA A 918 62.21 -25.54 -11.94
C ALA A 918 61.82 -26.94 -12.45
N GLY A 919 61.30 -27.09 -13.68
CA GLY A 919 60.97 -28.43 -14.20
C GLY A 919 60.23 -28.46 -15.54
N LEU A 920 60.09 -29.67 -16.09
CA LEU A 920 59.42 -29.95 -17.38
C LEU A 920 57.94 -29.55 -17.42
N GLU A 921 57.26 -29.49 -16.27
CA GLU A 921 55.81 -29.23 -16.19
C GLU A 921 55.43 -27.76 -16.37
N LEU A 922 56.40 -26.83 -16.28
CA LEU A 922 56.23 -25.39 -16.52
C LEU A 922 56.91 -24.92 -17.82
N GLN A 923 57.38 -25.85 -18.66
CA GLN A 923 58.11 -25.53 -19.88
C GLN A 923 57.19 -24.88 -20.93
N GLY A 924 57.34 -23.56 -21.11
CA GLY A 924 56.49 -22.75 -22.00
C GLY A 924 55.46 -21.88 -21.28
N VAL A 925 55.48 -21.84 -19.95
CA VAL A 925 54.75 -20.86 -19.13
C VAL A 925 55.51 -19.53 -19.14
N GLU A 926 54.81 -18.40 -19.31
CA GLU A 926 55.39 -17.05 -19.13
C GLU A 926 54.95 -16.45 -17.77
N LEU A 927 55.77 -15.51 -17.25
CA LEU A 927 55.54 -14.80 -15.99
C LEU A 927 55.19 -13.33 -16.23
N ASN A 928 54.02 -12.92 -15.74
CA ASN A 928 53.61 -11.52 -15.62
C ASN A 928 54.09 -10.96 -14.26
N PHE A 929 55.26 -10.31 -14.26
CA PHE A 929 55.99 -9.97 -13.02
C PHE A 929 55.72 -8.54 -12.54
N VAL A 930 54.72 -8.33 -11.66
CA VAL A 930 54.34 -6.98 -11.16
C VAL A 930 54.83 -6.67 -9.74
N SER A 931 55.49 -7.61 -9.08
CA SER A 931 56.04 -7.42 -7.72
C SER A 931 57.01 -6.23 -7.63
N CYS A 932 56.95 -5.46 -6.56
CA CYS A 932 57.69 -4.20 -6.44
C CYS A 932 58.34 -4.02 -5.06
N SER A 933 59.66 -3.83 -5.04
CA SER A 933 60.40 -3.63 -3.79
C SER A 933 59.90 -2.41 -2.99
N GLY A 934 59.66 -2.63 -1.71
CA GLY A 934 59.12 -1.64 -0.79
C GLY A 934 57.59 -1.44 -0.86
N ALA A 935 56.87 -2.21 -1.68
CA ALA A 935 55.40 -2.11 -1.75
C ALA A 935 54.72 -2.47 -0.42
N GLU A 936 53.76 -1.64 -0.02
CA GLU A 936 52.76 -1.92 1.02
C GLU A 936 51.46 -2.48 0.38
N THR A 937 50.53 -3.03 1.17
CA THR A 937 49.22 -3.52 0.68
C THR A 937 48.44 -2.50 -0.15
N VAL A 938 48.54 -1.21 0.18
CA VAL A 938 47.90 -0.11 -0.58
C VAL A 938 48.55 0.16 -1.95
N ASP A 939 49.85 -0.15 -2.12
CA ASP A 939 50.56 -0.02 -3.41
C ASP A 939 50.12 -1.07 -4.45
N LEU A 940 49.22 -2.00 -4.07
CA LEU A 940 48.53 -2.86 -5.03
C LEU A 940 47.46 -2.08 -5.82
N TYR A 941 46.78 -1.13 -5.17
CA TYR A 941 45.62 -0.42 -5.71
C TYR A 941 45.97 0.97 -6.24
N GLU A 942 46.78 1.75 -5.51
CA GLU A 942 47.02 3.17 -5.79
C GLU A 942 48.46 3.45 -6.25
N PRO A 943 48.67 4.22 -7.35
CA PRO A 943 49.99 4.63 -7.77
C PRO A 943 50.53 5.76 -6.88
N ARG A 944 51.33 5.41 -5.87
CA ARG A 944 52.03 6.35 -4.98
C ARG A 944 53.46 6.60 -5.47
N GLU A 945 54.48 6.25 -4.68
CA GLU A 945 55.89 6.23 -5.12
C GLU A 945 56.21 5.04 -6.07
N ARG A 946 55.24 4.13 -6.26
CA ARG A 946 55.32 2.89 -7.04
C ARG A 946 54.11 2.81 -7.97
N ARG A 947 54.17 1.99 -9.03
CA ARG A 947 52.97 1.69 -9.84
C ARG A 947 52.04 0.74 -9.08
N ALA A 948 50.75 0.99 -9.19
CA ALA A 948 49.70 0.06 -8.72
C ALA A 948 49.77 -1.26 -9.49
N GLN A 949 49.83 -2.38 -8.77
CA GLN A 949 49.96 -3.71 -9.37
C GLN A 949 48.66 -4.18 -10.04
N LEU A 950 47.50 -3.89 -9.44
CA LEU A 950 46.18 -4.32 -9.91
C LEU A 950 45.73 -3.54 -11.15
N LEU A 951 45.82 -2.20 -11.11
CA LEU A 951 45.46 -1.34 -12.25
C LEU A 951 46.22 -1.72 -13.52
N TRP A 952 47.53 -1.99 -13.41
CA TRP A 952 48.35 -2.40 -14.55
C TRP A 952 47.90 -3.71 -15.19
N ILE A 953 47.49 -4.69 -14.37
CA ILE A 953 47.04 -6.00 -14.85
C ILE A 953 45.69 -5.89 -15.56
N TYR A 954 44.81 -5.03 -15.07
CA TYR A 954 43.51 -4.72 -15.70
C TYR A 954 43.67 -3.92 -17.01
N GLU A 955 44.57 -2.93 -17.07
CA GLU A 955 44.78 -2.10 -18.26
C GLU A 955 45.36 -2.86 -19.47
N ASP A 956 46.15 -3.93 -19.24
CA ASP A 956 46.73 -4.79 -20.28
C ASP A 956 46.08 -6.20 -20.35
N HIS A 957 45.01 -6.44 -19.59
CA HIS A 957 44.26 -7.71 -19.52
C HIS A 957 45.10 -8.96 -19.16
N TYR A 958 46.11 -8.81 -18.30
CA TYR A 958 47.05 -9.89 -17.97
C TYR A 958 46.40 -11.06 -17.19
N TYR A 959 45.20 -10.89 -16.60
CA TYR A 959 44.46 -12.02 -16.02
C TYR A 959 43.91 -12.99 -17.08
N ILE A 960 43.56 -12.54 -18.29
CA ILE A 960 43.11 -13.44 -19.39
C ILE A 960 44.21 -14.43 -19.77
N GLN A 961 45.46 -13.97 -19.76
CA GLN A 961 46.61 -14.80 -20.10
C GLN A 961 46.95 -15.79 -18.97
N SER A 962 46.61 -15.43 -17.72
CA SER A 962 47.18 -16.04 -16.53
C SER A 962 46.18 -16.88 -15.72
N GLY A 963 46.41 -18.19 -15.65
CA GLY A 963 45.50 -19.12 -14.95
C GLY A 963 45.62 -19.10 -13.41
N TRP A 964 46.74 -18.58 -12.90
CA TRP A 964 47.07 -18.53 -11.48
C TRP A 964 48.08 -17.41 -11.19
N GLY A 965 48.36 -17.17 -9.92
CA GLY A 965 49.39 -16.22 -9.49
C GLY A 965 49.95 -16.48 -8.11
N THR A 966 51.03 -15.79 -7.78
CA THR A 966 51.71 -15.81 -6.47
C THR A 966 51.67 -14.43 -5.82
N LEU A 967 51.67 -14.37 -4.48
CA LEU A 967 51.65 -13.15 -3.70
C LEU A 967 52.54 -13.24 -2.44
N SER A 968 53.36 -12.21 -2.20
CA SER A 968 54.02 -11.95 -0.91
C SER A 968 53.83 -10.47 -0.52
N ILE A 969 53.00 -10.18 0.48
CA ILE A 969 52.68 -8.79 0.88
C ILE A 969 52.35 -8.72 2.38
N GLY A 970 52.56 -7.55 2.99
CA GLY A 970 52.38 -7.29 4.43
C GLY A 970 53.68 -7.04 5.18
N GLY A 971 54.84 -7.45 4.64
CA GLY A 971 56.14 -7.27 5.28
C GLY A 971 56.55 -5.80 5.43
N ASN A 972 56.34 -4.97 4.41
CA ASN A 972 56.60 -3.52 4.53
C ASN A 972 55.55 -2.80 5.37
N ASP A 973 54.29 -3.23 5.35
CA ASP A 973 53.23 -2.70 6.19
C ASP A 973 53.55 -2.84 7.69
N LEU A 974 54.23 -3.93 8.07
CA LEU A 974 54.79 -4.13 9.42
C LEU A 974 56.14 -3.43 9.65
N GLY A 975 56.77 -2.88 8.62
CA GLY A 975 58.06 -2.22 8.69
C GLY A 975 59.26 -3.17 8.73
N PHE A 976 59.18 -4.38 8.15
CA PHE A 976 60.30 -5.34 8.15
C PHE A 976 61.56 -4.78 7.47
N SER A 977 61.42 -3.94 6.44
CA SER A 977 62.52 -3.18 5.81
C SER A 977 63.19 -2.18 6.77
N THR A 978 62.40 -1.51 7.62
CA THR A 978 62.87 -0.65 8.72
C THR A 978 63.57 -1.45 9.82
N ILE A 979 63.04 -2.63 10.18
CA ILE A 979 63.67 -3.55 11.15
C ILE A 979 65.01 -4.05 10.61
N ALA A 980 65.09 -4.51 9.36
CA ALA A 980 66.34 -4.94 8.75
C ALA A 980 67.39 -3.81 8.75
N THR A 981 66.98 -2.59 8.41
CA THR A 981 67.85 -1.40 8.41
C THR A 981 68.42 -1.10 9.81
N TRP A 982 67.58 -0.99 10.83
CA TRP A 982 68.00 -0.56 12.17
C TRP A 982 68.51 -1.68 13.09
N CYS A 983 68.21 -2.95 12.80
CA CYS A 983 68.70 -4.07 13.59
C CYS A 983 69.92 -4.77 12.97
N LEU A 984 70.06 -4.81 11.63
CA LEU A 984 71.01 -5.70 10.93
C LEU A 984 72.09 -4.97 10.11
N PHE A 985 71.75 -3.83 9.49
CA PHE A 985 72.62 -3.16 8.52
C PHE A 985 73.38 -1.96 9.08
N VAL A 986 72.76 -1.14 9.94
CA VAL A 986 73.32 0.15 10.39
C VAL A 986 73.64 0.14 11.88
N TYR A 987 74.80 0.68 12.25
CA TYR A 987 75.15 0.96 13.65
C TYR A 987 74.32 2.14 14.19
N VAL A 988 73.14 1.86 14.74
CA VAL A 988 72.26 2.82 15.43
C VAL A 988 72.03 2.46 16.89
N SER A 989 71.47 3.40 17.66
CA SER A 989 71.07 3.17 19.05
C SER A 989 70.05 2.03 19.15
N ASN A 990 70.31 1.07 20.05
CA ASN A 990 69.47 -0.11 20.32
C ASN A 990 67.96 0.23 20.45
N SER A 991 67.62 1.40 21.03
CA SER A 991 66.26 1.93 21.08
C SER A 991 65.50 1.84 19.75
N TRP A 992 66.08 2.26 18.62
CA TRP A 992 65.38 2.32 17.33
C TRP A 992 65.05 0.93 16.78
N CYS A 993 65.93 -0.06 16.96
CA CYS A 993 65.62 -1.45 16.66
C CYS A 993 64.47 -1.96 17.56
N GLN A 994 64.50 -1.65 18.86
CA GLN A 994 63.43 -2.03 19.80
C GLN A 994 62.08 -1.34 19.51
N ASP A 995 62.09 -0.09 19.04
CA ASP A 995 60.89 0.65 18.62
C ASP A 995 60.30 0.07 17.33
N ALA A 996 61.13 -0.23 16.33
CA ALA A 996 60.69 -0.85 15.09
C ALA A 996 60.04 -2.23 15.33
N ILE A 997 60.65 -3.07 16.19
CA ILE A 997 60.10 -4.37 16.58
C ILE A 997 58.75 -4.20 17.32
N ARG A 998 58.65 -3.28 18.29
CA ARG A 998 57.37 -3.01 19.00
C ARG A 998 56.23 -2.57 18.08
N ASN A 999 56.54 -1.78 17.07
CA ASN A 999 55.53 -1.31 16.11
C ASN A 999 55.01 -2.45 15.23
N ALA A 1000 55.88 -3.37 14.80
CA ALA A 1000 55.48 -4.58 14.08
C ALA A 1000 54.65 -5.53 14.96
N GLU A 1001 55.08 -5.79 16.20
CA GLU A 1001 54.34 -6.59 17.19
C GLU A 1001 52.93 -6.02 17.44
N THR A 1002 52.81 -4.69 17.55
CA THR A 1002 51.50 -4.02 17.75
C THR A 1002 50.58 -4.17 16.54
N LYS A 1003 51.11 -4.05 15.31
CA LYS A 1003 50.32 -4.28 14.08
C LYS A 1003 49.96 -5.76 13.86
N LEU A 1004 50.77 -6.70 14.34
CA LEU A 1004 50.50 -8.14 14.23
C LEU A 1004 49.34 -8.64 15.10
N GLU A 1005 48.92 -7.86 16.10
CA GLU A 1005 47.72 -8.13 16.92
C GLU A 1005 46.50 -7.25 16.51
N SER A 1006 46.62 -6.45 15.45
CA SER A 1006 45.55 -5.55 14.96
C SER A 1006 44.58 -6.29 14.03
N PRO A 1007 43.25 -6.28 14.33
CA PRO A 1007 42.23 -6.78 13.40
C PRO A 1007 42.25 -6.05 12.05
N GLU A 1008 42.56 -4.75 12.05
CA GLU A 1008 42.59 -3.92 10.84
C GLU A 1008 43.66 -4.39 9.84
N PHE A 1009 44.79 -4.93 10.31
CA PHE A 1009 45.82 -5.51 9.45
C PHE A 1009 45.37 -6.86 8.86
N HIS A 1010 44.78 -7.74 9.67
CA HIS A 1010 44.19 -9.01 9.21
C HIS A 1010 43.10 -8.79 8.15
N ASP A 1011 42.17 -7.85 8.40
CA ASP A 1011 41.11 -7.50 7.46
C ASP A 1011 41.64 -6.85 6.17
N THR A 1012 42.79 -6.16 6.23
CA THR A 1012 43.42 -5.58 5.04
C THR A 1012 44.05 -6.67 4.16
N LEU A 1013 44.73 -7.65 4.76
CA LEU A 1013 45.21 -8.83 4.03
C LEU A 1013 44.03 -9.64 3.44
N LYS A 1014 42.95 -9.84 4.20
CA LYS A 1014 41.72 -10.50 3.75
C LYS A 1014 41.12 -9.81 2.51
N ARG A 1015 40.99 -8.47 2.54
CA ARG A 1015 40.51 -7.67 1.40
C ARG A 1015 41.41 -7.83 0.18
N VAL A 1016 42.73 -7.69 0.34
CA VAL A 1016 43.71 -7.88 -0.74
C VAL A 1016 43.54 -9.23 -1.45
N TYR A 1017 43.38 -10.32 -0.71
CA TYR A 1017 43.19 -11.64 -1.31
C TYR A 1017 41.83 -11.80 -2.02
N GLN A 1018 40.78 -11.14 -1.50
CA GLN A 1018 39.45 -11.13 -2.11
C GLN A 1018 39.40 -10.29 -3.39
N ASP A 1019 40.01 -9.11 -3.40
CA ASP A 1019 40.02 -8.19 -4.54
C ASP A 1019 40.85 -8.76 -5.70
N ILE A 1020 42.07 -9.28 -5.43
CA ILE A 1020 42.89 -9.98 -6.45
C ILE A 1020 42.10 -11.11 -7.12
N LEU A 1021 41.32 -11.85 -6.35
CA LEU A 1021 40.55 -12.98 -6.85
C LEU A 1021 39.29 -12.51 -7.62
N LEU A 1022 38.60 -11.49 -7.14
CA LEU A 1022 37.44 -10.88 -7.79
C LEU A 1022 37.78 -10.31 -9.17
N ASP A 1023 38.84 -9.52 -9.27
CA ASP A 1023 39.28 -8.90 -10.53
C ASP A 1023 39.75 -9.99 -11.52
N ALA A 1024 40.51 -10.98 -11.04
CA ALA A 1024 40.95 -12.11 -11.85
C ALA A 1024 39.80 -12.96 -12.38
N MET A 1025 38.79 -13.24 -11.55
CA MET A 1025 37.60 -13.99 -11.97
C MET A 1025 36.75 -13.15 -12.95
N GLY A 1026 36.57 -11.85 -12.69
CA GLY A 1026 35.80 -10.94 -13.53
C GLY A 1026 36.34 -10.82 -14.95
N GLU A 1027 37.65 -10.62 -15.13
CA GLU A 1027 38.29 -10.58 -16.46
C GLU A 1027 38.25 -11.94 -17.19
N ARG A 1028 38.45 -13.04 -16.45
CA ARG A 1028 38.55 -14.38 -17.05
C ARG A 1028 37.18 -14.89 -17.49
N GLU A 1029 36.13 -14.72 -16.68
CA GLU A 1029 34.77 -15.10 -17.06
C GLU A 1029 34.21 -14.25 -18.22
N TRP A 1030 34.54 -12.96 -18.27
CA TRP A 1030 34.25 -12.08 -19.42
C TRP A 1030 34.82 -12.62 -20.75
N ASN A 1031 35.89 -13.40 -20.69
CA ASN A 1031 36.53 -14.04 -21.85
C ASN A 1031 36.24 -15.56 -21.96
N GLY A 1032 35.21 -16.06 -21.25
CA GLY A 1032 34.80 -17.47 -21.28
C GLY A 1032 35.77 -18.45 -20.62
N GLN A 1033 36.83 -17.94 -19.97
CA GLN A 1033 37.74 -18.73 -19.14
C GLN A 1033 37.18 -18.84 -17.72
N LYS A 1034 37.53 -19.90 -16.97
CA LYS A 1034 36.99 -20.12 -15.63
C LYS A 1034 38.09 -20.36 -14.60
N GLY A 1035 37.89 -19.76 -13.43
CA GLY A 1035 38.75 -19.88 -12.26
C GLY A 1035 40.08 -19.12 -12.36
N PHE A 1036 40.56 -18.73 -11.19
CA PHE A 1036 41.93 -18.27 -10.93
C PHE A 1036 42.39 -18.93 -9.61
N LEU A 1037 43.69 -19.12 -9.43
CA LEU A 1037 44.31 -19.67 -8.22
C LEU A 1037 45.33 -18.66 -7.66
N LEU A 1038 45.20 -18.29 -6.40
CA LEU A 1038 46.12 -17.38 -5.72
C LEU A 1038 46.97 -18.14 -4.69
N MET A 1039 48.26 -18.29 -4.95
CA MET A 1039 49.23 -18.84 -4.01
C MET A 1039 49.83 -17.71 -3.15
N VAL A 1040 49.36 -17.58 -1.91
CA VAL A 1040 49.93 -16.62 -0.95
C VAL A 1040 51.07 -17.30 -0.19
N THR A 1041 52.27 -16.75 -0.31
CA THR A 1041 53.49 -17.29 0.30
C THR A 1041 53.65 -16.78 1.72
N GLY A 1042 54.08 -17.66 2.63
CA GLY A 1042 54.62 -17.25 3.93
C GLY A 1042 56.02 -16.65 3.78
N TYR A 1043 56.41 -15.82 4.75
CA TYR A 1043 57.76 -15.31 4.89
C TYR A 1043 58.61 -16.34 5.66
N MET A 1044 59.84 -16.61 5.20
CA MET A 1044 60.74 -17.57 5.84
C MET A 1044 61.51 -16.92 7.01
N GLN A 1045 61.78 -17.68 8.07
CA GLN A 1045 62.62 -17.27 9.20
C GLN A 1045 64.09 -17.15 8.79
N PHE A 1046 64.67 -15.97 8.97
CA PHE A 1046 66.03 -15.65 8.55
C PHE A 1046 67.12 -16.23 9.48
N PHE A 1047 66.83 -16.42 10.78
CA PHE A 1047 67.82 -16.84 11.78
C PHE A 1047 67.59 -18.28 12.27
N TYR A 1048 68.68 -18.94 12.63
CA TYR A 1048 68.69 -19.99 13.64
C TYR A 1048 68.75 -19.39 15.03
N ASP A 1049 67.97 -19.93 15.96
CA ASP A 1049 67.67 -19.32 17.25
C ASP A 1049 67.68 -20.34 18.42
N LYS A 1050 68.19 -21.56 18.16
CA LYS A 1050 68.16 -22.69 19.10
C LYS A 1050 69.40 -22.78 20.00
N ASP A 1051 70.47 -22.04 19.68
CA ASP A 1051 71.70 -21.93 20.49
C ASP A 1051 72.11 -20.46 20.71
N ASP A 1052 73.18 -20.25 21.49
CA ASP A 1052 73.85 -18.97 21.78
C ASP A 1052 75.06 -18.69 20.88
N GLY A 1053 75.33 -19.54 19.87
CA GLY A 1053 76.55 -19.52 19.07
C GLY A 1053 76.78 -18.24 18.23
N CYS A 1054 75.74 -17.41 18.09
CA CYS A 1054 75.76 -16.15 17.36
C CYS A 1054 75.66 -14.90 18.26
N ASP A 1055 75.67 -15.04 19.59
CA ASP A 1055 75.39 -13.93 20.51
C ASP A 1055 76.47 -12.83 20.55
N HIS A 1056 77.58 -13.05 19.85
CA HIS A 1056 78.64 -12.06 19.62
C HIS A 1056 78.86 -11.77 18.13
N THR A 1057 77.90 -12.14 17.28
CA THR A 1057 77.88 -11.93 15.83
C THR A 1057 76.90 -10.79 15.47
N TYR A 1058 77.18 -10.05 14.41
CA TYR A 1058 76.28 -9.08 13.77
C TYR A 1058 76.30 -9.32 12.26
N PHE A 1059 75.29 -8.85 11.50
CA PHE A 1059 75.14 -9.21 10.08
C PHE A 1059 76.16 -8.49 9.17
N LEU A 1060 76.09 -7.15 9.08
CA LEU A 1060 77.14 -6.33 8.43
C LEU A 1060 77.81 -5.39 9.43
N THR A 1061 77.03 -4.54 10.09
CA THR A 1061 77.45 -3.72 11.23
C THR A 1061 76.25 -3.51 12.17
N GLY A 1062 76.47 -3.39 13.48
CA GLY A 1062 75.42 -2.98 14.42
C GLY A 1062 75.20 -3.94 15.58
N THR A 1063 73.93 -4.25 15.84
CA THR A 1063 73.46 -4.94 17.05
C THR A 1063 73.89 -6.41 17.06
N TYR A 1064 74.35 -6.92 18.20
CA TYR A 1064 74.63 -8.34 18.38
C TYR A 1064 73.34 -9.17 18.27
N LEU A 1065 73.42 -10.24 17.49
CA LEU A 1065 72.33 -11.18 17.21
C LEU A 1065 72.21 -12.20 18.33
N THR A 1066 71.92 -11.70 19.53
CA THR A 1066 71.67 -12.53 20.70
C THR A 1066 70.54 -13.52 20.45
N GLN A 1067 70.56 -14.67 21.12
CA GLN A 1067 69.55 -15.70 20.96
C GLN A 1067 68.14 -15.12 21.19
N ALA A 1068 67.99 -14.26 22.21
CA ALA A 1068 66.74 -13.53 22.48
C ALA A 1068 66.30 -12.59 21.33
N LEU A 1069 67.24 -11.94 20.63
CA LEU A 1069 66.91 -11.12 19.46
C LEU A 1069 66.54 -12.01 18.26
N ARG A 1070 67.30 -13.08 17.99
CA ARG A 1070 67.03 -14.05 16.92
C ARG A 1070 65.64 -14.70 17.09
N GLN A 1071 65.33 -15.16 18.31
CA GLN A 1071 64.01 -15.69 18.68
C GLN A 1071 62.87 -14.69 18.46
N ARG A 1072 63.05 -13.42 18.85
CA ARG A 1072 62.01 -12.39 18.71
C ARG A 1072 61.78 -11.95 17.25
N LEU A 1073 62.85 -11.87 16.45
CA LEU A 1073 62.74 -11.62 15.01
C LEU A 1073 62.03 -12.78 14.30
N ASN A 1074 62.38 -14.02 14.62
CA ASN A 1074 61.69 -15.22 14.11
C ASN A 1074 60.22 -15.28 14.55
N ALA A 1075 59.91 -14.92 15.81
CA ALA A 1075 58.55 -14.94 16.34
C ALA A 1075 57.59 -13.99 15.58
N MET A 1076 58.05 -12.81 15.14
CA MET A 1076 57.26 -11.93 14.29
C MET A 1076 56.97 -12.54 12.91
N VAL A 1077 57.92 -13.27 12.32
CA VAL A 1077 57.73 -13.97 11.04
C VAL A 1077 56.71 -15.11 11.19
N ILE A 1078 56.82 -15.89 12.27
CA ILE A 1078 55.84 -16.94 12.59
C ILE A 1078 54.44 -16.34 12.78
N LYS A 1079 54.32 -15.27 13.56
CA LYS A 1079 53.04 -14.57 13.81
C LYS A 1079 52.46 -13.95 12.53
N LEU A 1080 53.28 -13.39 11.64
CA LEU A 1080 52.84 -12.92 10.32
C LEU A 1080 52.26 -14.08 9.50
N ASN A 1081 52.94 -15.22 9.47
CA ASN A 1081 52.46 -16.41 8.77
C ASN A 1081 51.16 -16.98 9.37
N GLU A 1082 50.94 -16.87 10.68
CA GLU A 1082 49.66 -17.20 11.33
C GLU A 1082 48.53 -16.24 10.90
N VAL A 1083 48.82 -14.93 10.85
CA VAL A 1083 47.87 -13.88 10.41
C VAL A 1083 47.52 -14.06 8.93
N ILE A 1084 48.51 -14.31 8.06
CA ILE A 1084 48.33 -14.63 6.64
C ILE A 1084 47.42 -15.86 6.47
N GLN A 1085 47.72 -16.97 7.14
CA GLN A 1085 46.88 -18.17 7.11
C GLN A 1085 45.45 -17.92 7.64
N SER A 1086 45.30 -17.04 8.63
CA SER A 1086 43.98 -16.64 9.15
C SER A 1086 43.20 -15.81 8.14
N ALA A 1087 43.84 -14.85 7.47
CA ALA A 1087 43.24 -14.03 6.44
C ALA A 1087 42.88 -14.84 5.19
N ILE A 1088 43.68 -15.84 4.81
CA ILE A 1088 43.37 -16.79 3.73
C ILE A 1088 42.13 -17.63 4.05
N ARG A 1089 41.99 -18.15 5.29
CA ARG A 1089 40.77 -18.85 5.72
C ARG A 1089 39.55 -17.92 5.63
N ALA A 1090 39.63 -16.74 6.25
CA ALA A 1090 38.55 -15.74 6.22
C ALA A 1090 38.21 -15.23 4.79
N ALA A 1091 39.15 -15.30 3.85
CA ALA A 1091 38.92 -15.00 2.44
C ALA A 1091 38.25 -16.16 1.69
N ASN A 1092 38.63 -17.42 1.99
CA ASN A 1092 38.03 -18.63 1.39
C ASN A 1092 36.65 -18.99 1.95
N ASP A 1093 36.34 -18.63 3.20
CA ASP A 1093 35.05 -18.86 3.86
C ASP A 1093 33.96 -17.84 3.43
N TRP A 1094 34.30 -16.93 2.50
CA TRP A 1094 33.36 -16.08 1.78
C TRP A 1094 32.47 -16.92 0.84
N GLY A 1095 31.45 -16.31 0.22
CA GLY A 1095 30.64 -16.91 -0.86
C GLY A 1095 29.73 -18.11 -0.52
N GLY A 1096 30.10 -18.97 0.43
CA GLY A 1096 29.43 -20.26 0.67
C GLY A 1096 30.04 -21.44 -0.11
N GLY A 1097 31.25 -21.27 -0.67
CA GLY A 1097 32.00 -22.34 -1.34
C GLY A 1097 33.49 -22.01 -1.37
N PRO A 1098 34.39 -23.02 -1.36
CA PRO A 1098 35.82 -22.78 -1.20
C PRO A 1098 36.41 -22.09 -2.43
N TYR A 1099 36.92 -20.87 -2.22
CA TYR A 1099 37.75 -20.18 -3.20
C TYR A 1099 39.16 -20.79 -3.29
N ASN A 1100 39.84 -20.53 -4.41
CA ASN A 1100 41.17 -21.07 -4.70
C ASN A 1100 42.29 -20.15 -4.18
N ILE A 1101 42.26 -19.77 -2.89
CA ILE A 1101 43.41 -19.09 -2.24
C ILE A 1101 44.14 -20.14 -1.39
N VAL A 1102 45.43 -20.36 -1.65
CA VAL A 1102 46.22 -21.38 -0.95
C VAL A 1102 47.45 -20.77 -0.28
N TYR A 1103 47.75 -21.23 0.92
CA TYR A 1103 48.96 -20.85 1.65
C TYR A 1103 50.15 -21.75 1.27
N PHE A 1104 51.31 -21.15 1.01
CA PHE A 1104 52.56 -21.87 0.78
C PHE A 1104 53.53 -21.67 1.95
N ASP A 1105 53.82 -22.74 2.70
CA ASP A 1105 54.83 -22.77 3.76
C ASP A 1105 56.21 -23.12 3.18
N GLY A 1106 57.03 -22.10 2.92
CA GLY A 1106 58.41 -22.28 2.47
C GLY A 1106 59.43 -22.38 3.62
N ASP A 1107 59.04 -22.18 4.88
CA ASP A 1107 59.97 -21.95 6.00
C ASP A 1107 60.94 -23.12 6.24
N ARG A 1108 60.45 -24.35 6.09
CA ARG A 1108 61.24 -25.57 6.28
C ARG A 1108 62.25 -25.83 5.17
N LEU A 1109 62.06 -25.25 3.98
CA LEU A 1109 63.02 -25.37 2.87
C LEU A 1109 64.31 -24.59 3.14
N PHE A 1110 64.30 -23.72 4.16
CA PHE A 1110 65.44 -22.93 4.60
C PHE A 1110 66.14 -23.54 5.83
N GLU A 1111 65.66 -24.66 6.38
CA GLU A 1111 66.41 -25.43 7.39
C GLU A 1111 67.74 -25.92 6.79
N GLY A 1112 68.86 -25.66 7.48
CA GLY A 1112 70.19 -25.89 6.92
C GLY A 1112 70.70 -24.78 6.01
N HIS A 1113 69.91 -23.70 5.80
CA HIS A 1113 70.27 -22.50 5.04
C HIS A 1113 69.86 -21.17 5.74
N ARG A 1114 69.79 -21.14 7.08
CA ARG A 1114 69.52 -19.91 7.86
C ARG A 1114 70.81 -19.28 8.37
N PHE A 1115 70.81 -17.97 8.59
CA PHE A 1115 71.96 -17.32 9.23
C PHE A 1115 72.06 -17.77 10.69
N CYS A 1116 73.29 -17.90 11.21
CA CYS A 1116 73.61 -18.42 12.54
C CYS A 1116 73.37 -19.93 12.76
N GLU A 1117 73.18 -20.75 11.72
CA GLU A 1117 73.18 -22.21 11.89
C GLU A 1117 74.59 -22.77 12.16
N PRO A 1118 74.72 -23.92 12.85
CA PRO A 1118 76.01 -24.52 13.15
C PRO A 1118 76.87 -24.78 11.90
N GLY A 1119 77.94 -24.00 11.74
CA GLY A 1119 78.86 -24.09 10.61
C GLY A 1119 78.44 -23.30 9.35
N ARG A 1120 77.42 -22.44 9.44
CA ARG A 1120 76.97 -21.53 8.38
C ARG A 1120 77.31 -20.07 8.72
N ASP A 1121 77.64 -19.25 7.72
CA ASP A 1121 77.59 -17.79 7.86
C ASP A 1121 76.66 -17.13 6.83
N TYR A 1122 76.69 -15.79 6.72
CA TYR A 1122 75.76 -15.03 5.87
C TYR A 1122 75.93 -15.34 4.38
N ARG A 1123 77.03 -15.99 4.00
CA ARG A 1123 77.31 -16.45 2.63
C ARG A 1123 76.65 -17.80 2.32
N ASP A 1124 76.24 -18.54 3.34
CA ASP A 1124 75.46 -19.78 3.20
C ASP A 1124 73.94 -19.56 3.24
N SER A 1125 73.49 -18.42 3.79
CA SER A 1125 72.07 -18.13 3.99
C SER A 1125 71.36 -17.76 2.70
N TRP A 1126 70.19 -18.34 2.45
CA TRP A 1126 69.38 -18.15 1.23
C TRP A 1126 68.60 -16.82 1.17
N PHE A 1127 69.10 -15.78 1.85
CA PHE A 1127 68.53 -14.45 1.90
C PHE A 1127 69.63 -13.40 1.81
N LEU A 1128 69.30 -12.23 1.24
CA LEU A 1128 70.05 -10.99 1.41
C LEU A 1128 71.56 -11.18 1.20
N LEU A 1129 71.95 -11.64 0.00
CA LEU A 1129 73.35 -11.70 -0.43
C LEU A 1129 73.76 -10.34 -1.05
N PRO A 1130 74.51 -9.46 -0.34
CA PRO A 1130 74.99 -8.20 -0.91
C PRO A 1130 76.19 -8.45 -1.83
N ASN A 1131 75.90 -8.63 -3.12
CA ASN A 1131 76.82 -8.77 -4.25
C ASN A 1131 77.74 -10.01 -4.23
N ARG A 1132 77.62 -10.85 -5.27
CA ARG A 1132 78.70 -11.71 -5.73
C ARG A 1132 78.69 -11.85 -7.26
N GLU A 1133 79.79 -11.45 -7.89
CA GLU A 1133 80.15 -11.98 -9.21
C GLU A 1133 80.78 -13.36 -8.99
N ASP A 1134 79.94 -14.40 -8.90
CA ASP A 1134 80.29 -15.84 -8.87
C ASP A 1134 79.00 -16.65 -9.14
#